data_AF-A0A6I0TAH5-F1
#
_entry.id   AF-A0A6I0TAH5-F1
#
_cell.length_a   1.000
_cell.length_b   1.000
_cell.length_c   1.000
_cell.angle_alpha   90.00
_cell.angle_beta   90.00
_cell.angle_gamma   90.00
#
_symmetry.space_group_name_H-M   'P 1'
#
loop_
_entity.id
_entity.type
_entity.pdbx_description
1 polymer ?
#
loop_
_entity_poly.entity_id
_entity_poly.type
_entity_poly.pdbx_seq_one_letter_code
_entity_poly.pdbx_strand_id
1 'polypeptide(L)'
;MKKYILLFFLLSLLPCLSTACSDDDGSSTPNLTVGKETVDFNSESGSQNVAVTTNVDTWTVKSDKNWCHPSADGKALKISVDESDERYVRKATVTVIAADQTKTITVRQLGYEAAILVDQSSFEVGVIGGEIQFDVTTNVEVAITLPEWITAKPASRAPATVTTPHTYMVKATGLDSQRHGNIEITEVLPTIDPDTEQAEPVSASVFVTQKGLNEFAEGNGEDVKGDIKIKIVSGTASSFQSGSNIEKSFDGDYSTLYHSSWSNGASNYFPITLTYNFETVTDVDYLIYHPRNNGNNGRFKETEIQYSADGHTFTKLIDKDFQGSATAGKVTFDQTIQAKSFRFIVKSGSGDGQGFASCAEMEFFAKNPVNFDYSTLFTDASCSELKTGITEDDIAQCEYPFFKNIAYYMIKGKYPAEFRISEFKAYPNPDIQSETHKTNPYSQLDNPTGISVKAGENLIVLVGDTHGYDIGLRVQNLDAPENDGFGGVTYLLNQGINKLTISEQGLVYVMYVTKTLDDPAAAPVKIHFASGKVNGYFDSQNPEHNGRWSELLNKATNRYFDVLGKYAHLTFETSDLRTYTGSKGDELIDLYDKIVYSEQQLLGLEKYDKMFRNRMYLNVMYKSYMYATAYHTAYNRTTMNEICSPEKLKTSACWGPAHEIGHC
;
A
#
# COMPACT_ATOMS: atom_id res chain seq x y z
N MET A 1 -64.23 -13.44 61.07
CA MET A 1 -63.92 -14.27 59.88
C MET A 1 -63.06 -13.46 58.91
N LYS A 2 -62.34 -14.13 58.00
CA LYS A 2 -61.32 -13.60 57.06
C LYS A 2 -59.99 -13.12 57.70
N LYS A 3 -58.90 -13.45 56.99
CA LYS A 3 -57.45 -13.36 57.28
C LYS A 3 -56.74 -13.37 55.89
N TYR A 4 -55.54 -12.86 55.64
CA TYR A 4 -54.58 -11.99 56.37
C TYR A 4 -54.18 -10.83 55.38
N ILE A 5 -53.24 -9.88 55.51
CA ILE A 5 -51.92 -9.76 56.20
C ILE A 5 -50.86 -10.69 55.54
N LEU A 6 -49.60 -10.35 55.25
CA LEU A 6 -48.67 -9.19 55.38
C LEU A 6 -47.66 -9.33 54.16
N LEU A 7 -46.91 -8.38 53.57
CA LEU A 7 -46.71 -6.92 53.70
C LEU A 7 -46.21 -6.30 52.35
N PHE A 8 -45.64 -5.09 52.44
CA PHE A 8 -44.84 -4.21 51.56
C PHE A 8 -43.81 -4.84 50.58
N PHE A 9 -43.45 -4.19 49.45
CA PHE A 9 -42.71 -2.90 49.37
C PHE A 9 -43.29 -1.86 48.36
N LEU A 10 -42.89 -0.58 48.50
CA LEU A 10 -43.45 0.57 47.76
C LEU A 10 -42.39 1.68 47.53
N LEU A 11 -42.66 2.58 46.56
CA LEU A 11 -41.88 3.76 46.12
C LEU A 11 -40.54 3.47 45.39
N SER A 12 -40.09 4.27 44.41
CA SER A 12 -40.81 5.22 43.53
C SER A 12 -40.01 5.63 42.28
N LEU A 13 -40.60 5.33 41.12
CA LEU A 13 -40.43 5.87 39.75
C LEU A 13 -39.73 7.24 39.54
N LEU A 14 -38.68 7.21 38.70
CA LEU A 14 -38.29 8.14 37.60
C LEU A 14 -38.03 9.65 37.90
N PRO A 15 -37.05 10.27 37.20
CA PRO A 15 -37.19 10.60 35.76
C PRO A 15 -36.07 10.07 34.84
N CYS A 16 -36.37 9.94 33.55
CA CYS A 16 -35.38 9.63 32.51
C CYS A 16 -34.77 10.91 31.92
N LEU A 17 -33.44 11.04 32.00
CA LEU A 17 -32.63 11.86 31.09
C LEU A 17 -31.34 11.09 30.79
N SER A 18 -31.29 10.44 29.64
CA SER A 18 -30.10 9.72 29.16
C SER A 18 -29.18 10.68 28.40
N THR A 19 -28.18 11.24 29.09
CA THR A 19 -27.05 11.90 28.44
C THR A 19 -26.18 10.85 27.76
N ALA A 20 -26.16 10.85 26.43
CA ALA A 20 -25.24 10.02 25.67
C ALA A 20 -23.82 10.61 25.73
N CYS A 21 -22.92 9.91 26.40
CA CYS A 21 -21.48 9.98 26.14
C CYS A 21 -21.07 8.58 25.67
N SER A 22 -21.08 8.37 24.35
CA SER A 22 -20.31 7.31 23.72
C SER A 22 -18.95 7.91 23.40
N ASP A 23 -17.99 7.73 24.31
CA ASP A 23 -16.59 8.00 24.01
C ASP A 23 -16.16 6.97 22.95
N ASP A 24 -16.01 7.43 21.72
CA ASP A 24 -15.74 6.60 20.53
C ASP A 24 -14.24 6.32 20.44
N ASP A 25 -13.69 5.68 21.48
CA ASP A 25 -12.29 5.26 21.55
C ASP A 25 -12.02 4.26 20.41
N GLY A 26 -11.20 4.70 19.45
CA GLY A 26 -10.87 3.94 18.24
C GLY A 26 -10.23 2.59 18.57
N SER A 27 -11.05 1.54 18.57
CA SER A 27 -10.68 0.18 18.99
C SER A 27 -9.67 -0.46 18.03
N SER A 28 -8.40 -0.14 18.20
CA SER A 28 -7.31 -0.86 17.54
C SER A 28 -7.28 -2.29 18.07
N THR A 29 -7.35 -3.28 17.18
CA THR A 29 -7.33 -4.69 17.57
C THR A 29 -6.06 -5.03 18.37
N PRO A 30 -6.16 -5.78 19.50
CA PRO A 30 -5.00 -6.18 20.27
C PRO A 30 -3.97 -6.95 19.43
N ASN A 31 -2.72 -6.52 19.51
CA ASN A 31 -1.56 -7.10 18.84
C ASN A 31 -0.51 -7.47 19.88
N LEU A 32 0.07 -8.66 19.78
CA LEU A 32 1.17 -9.12 20.64
C LEU A 32 2.21 -9.89 19.81
N THR A 33 3.45 -9.42 19.85
CA THR A 33 4.62 -10.07 19.24
C THR A 33 5.80 -10.11 20.22
N VAL A 34 6.66 -11.11 20.06
CA VAL A 34 7.84 -11.36 20.90
C VAL A 34 9.08 -11.46 20.00
N GLY A 35 10.21 -10.92 20.46
CA GLY A 35 11.43 -10.79 19.65
C GLY A 35 12.23 -12.09 19.43
N LYS A 36 11.96 -13.14 20.22
CA LYS A 36 12.45 -14.51 20.03
C LYS A 36 11.38 -15.49 20.49
N GLU A 37 11.18 -16.59 19.76
CA GLU A 37 10.27 -17.68 20.18
C GLU A 37 10.97 -18.77 21.01
N THR A 38 12.31 -18.80 21.01
CA THR A 38 13.15 -19.69 21.84
C THR A 38 14.24 -18.89 22.53
N VAL A 39 14.59 -19.26 23.76
CA VAL A 39 15.69 -18.66 24.54
C VAL A 39 16.49 -19.76 25.23
N ASP A 40 17.80 -19.77 25.01
CA ASP A 40 18.71 -20.81 25.48
C ASP A 40 19.65 -20.29 26.58
N PHE A 41 19.90 -21.12 27.59
CA PHE A 41 20.76 -20.80 28.73
C PHE A 41 21.82 -21.88 29.01
N ASN A 42 22.97 -21.45 29.55
CA ASN A 42 23.94 -22.34 30.19
C ASN A 42 23.33 -23.07 31.40
N SER A 43 23.97 -24.14 31.89
CA SER A 43 23.56 -24.82 33.13
C SER A 43 23.60 -23.89 34.36
N GLU A 44 24.52 -22.94 34.39
CA GLU A 44 24.58 -21.87 35.40
C GLU A 44 23.29 -21.02 35.44
N SER A 45 22.98 -20.45 36.61
CA SER A 45 21.89 -19.47 36.74
C SER A 45 22.17 -18.23 35.89
N GLY A 46 21.18 -17.73 35.15
CA GLY A 46 21.39 -16.64 34.19
C GLY A 46 20.13 -15.83 33.88
N SER A 47 20.28 -14.77 33.08
CA SER A 47 19.14 -13.97 32.62
C SER A 47 19.37 -13.35 31.24
N GLN A 48 18.30 -13.28 30.44
CA GLN A 48 18.27 -12.68 29.10
C GLN A 48 16.99 -11.85 28.92
N ASN A 49 17.05 -10.87 28.03
CA ASN A 49 15.92 -10.01 27.70
C ASN A 49 15.37 -10.34 26.30
N VAL A 50 14.05 -10.49 26.19
CA VAL A 50 13.31 -10.62 24.93
C VAL A 50 12.47 -9.36 24.74
N ALA A 51 12.46 -8.77 23.54
CA ALA A 51 11.59 -7.64 23.24
C ALA A 51 10.11 -8.08 23.20
N VAL A 52 9.19 -7.28 23.74
CA VAL A 52 7.74 -7.49 23.63
C VAL A 52 7.11 -6.26 22.99
N THR A 53 6.45 -6.45 21.86
CA THR A 53 5.76 -5.37 21.13
C THR A 53 4.26 -5.63 21.15
N THR A 54 3.52 -4.67 21.73
CA THR A 54 2.06 -4.67 21.82
C THR A 54 1.53 -3.24 21.80
N ASN A 55 0.28 -3.07 21.37
CA ASN A 55 -0.52 -1.85 21.49
C ASN A 55 -1.41 -1.84 22.76
N VAL A 56 -1.34 -2.87 23.60
CA VAL A 56 -2.09 -2.94 24.86
C VAL A 56 -1.24 -2.39 26.00
N ASP A 57 -1.77 -1.44 26.78
CA ASP A 57 -1.04 -0.76 27.87
C ASP A 57 -0.53 -1.70 28.97
N THR A 58 -1.16 -2.88 29.13
CA THR A 58 -0.78 -3.87 30.13
C THR A 58 -0.70 -5.27 29.52
N TRP A 59 0.35 -5.98 29.91
CA TRP A 59 0.59 -7.37 29.56
C TRP A 59 1.12 -8.11 30.80
N THR A 60 0.92 -9.42 30.82
CA THR A 60 1.37 -10.29 31.92
C THR A 60 2.20 -11.44 31.39
N VAL A 61 3.01 -12.04 32.25
CA VAL A 61 3.84 -13.18 31.90
C VAL A 61 3.87 -14.23 33.02
N LYS A 62 3.94 -15.50 32.64
CA LYS A 62 4.03 -16.65 33.55
C LYS A 62 4.92 -17.73 32.95
N SER A 63 5.51 -18.56 33.80
CA SER A 63 6.21 -19.80 33.43
C SER A 63 5.38 -21.01 33.88
N ASP A 64 5.51 -22.14 33.19
CA ASP A 64 4.99 -23.44 33.65
C ASP A 64 5.97 -24.21 34.56
N LYS A 65 7.20 -23.70 34.73
CA LYS A 65 8.25 -24.24 35.61
C LYS A 65 8.67 -23.24 36.68
N ASN A 66 8.94 -23.76 37.87
CA ASN A 66 9.36 -22.99 39.04
C ASN A 66 10.83 -22.53 39.01
N TRP A 67 11.68 -23.08 38.13
CA TRP A 67 13.08 -22.68 37.95
C TRP A 67 13.27 -21.58 36.89
N CYS A 68 12.19 -21.20 36.19
CA CYS A 68 12.21 -20.17 35.15
C CYS A 68 11.33 -19.00 35.62
N HIS A 69 11.96 -17.84 35.79
CA HIS A 69 11.43 -16.64 36.42
C HIS A 69 11.30 -15.51 35.38
N PRO A 70 10.22 -15.48 34.58
CA PRO A 70 9.93 -14.38 33.67
C PRO A 70 9.38 -13.17 34.42
N SER A 71 9.80 -11.98 34.00
CA SER A 71 9.40 -10.69 34.58
C SER A 71 9.26 -9.62 33.50
N ALA A 72 8.27 -8.74 33.66
CA ALA A 72 8.05 -7.62 32.75
C ALA A 72 8.83 -6.38 33.22
N ASP A 73 9.63 -5.80 32.35
CA ASP A 73 10.39 -4.56 32.55
C ASP A 73 10.02 -3.57 31.43
N GLY A 74 8.87 -2.91 31.60
CA GLY A 74 8.27 -2.03 30.60
C GLY A 74 7.86 -2.76 29.31
N LYS A 75 8.70 -2.64 28.27
CA LYS A 75 8.54 -3.33 26.97
C LYS A 75 9.54 -4.49 26.76
N ALA A 76 10.37 -4.78 27.76
CA ALA A 76 11.23 -5.96 27.78
C ALA A 76 10.62 -7.06 28.65
N LEU A 77 10.73 -8.30 28.19
CA LEU A 77 10.54 -9.50 29.00
C LEU A 77 11.92 -9.97 29.44
N LYS A 78 12.23 -9.79 30.73
CA LYS A 78 13.41 -10.37 31.35
C LYS A 78 13.10 -11.79 31.82
N ILE A 79 13.70 -12.78 31.18
CA ILE A 79 13.66 -14.19 31.61
C ILE A 79 14.91 -14.42 32.47
N SER A 80 14.73 -14.99 33.66
CA SER A 80 15.83 -15.48 34.49
C SER A 80 15.65 -16.98 34.74
N VAL A 81 16.74 -17.73 34.92
CA VAL A 81 16.73 -19.15 35.22
C VAL A 81 17.64 -19.46 36.40
N ASP A 82 17.21 -20.40 37.25
CA ASP A 82 18.05 -20.97 38.30
C ASP A 82 19.14 -21.88 37.72
N GLU A 83 20.10 -22.31 38.55
CA GLU A 83 21.14 -23.28 38.17
C GLU A 83 20.55 -24.68 37.89
N SER A 84 21.24 -25.45 37.05
CA SER A 84 20.77 -26.71 36.44
C SER A 84 21.76 -27.86 36.64
N ASP A 85 21.60 -28.59 37.74
CA ASP A 85 22.27 -29.88 37.99
C ASP A 85 21.69 -31.04 37.15
N GLU A 86 20.75 -30.77 36.24
CA GLU A 86 20.07 -31.80 35.45
C GLU A 86 21.01 -32.42 34.40
N ARG A 87 20.84 -33.71 34.14
CA ARG A 87 21.66 -34.44 33.16
C ARG A 87 21.45 -33.92 31.74
N TYR A 88 20.18 -33.75 31.36
CA TYR A 88 19.75 -33.39 30.02
C TYR A 88 19.22 -31.95 29.97
N VAL A 89 19.04 -31.42 28.76
CA VAL A 89 18.44 -30.09 28.54
C VAL A 89 17.02 -30.02 29.10
N ARG A 90 16.81 -29.16 30.11
CA ARG A 90 15.49 -28.90 30.69
C ARG A 90 14.74 -27.79 29.93
N LYS A 91 13.41 -27.83 29.98
CA LYS A 91 12.54 -26.91 29.20
C LYS A 91 11.39 -26.32 30.01
N ALA A 92 11.10 -25.04 29.78
CA ALA A 92 9.96 -24.31 30.29
C ALA A 92 9.23 -23.56 29.15
N THR A 93 7.96 -23.25 29.35
CA THR A 93 7.12 -22.48 28.44
C THR A 93 6.73 -21.16 29.12
N VAL A 94 7.34 -20.07 28.69
CA VAL A 94 6.98 -18.72 29.15
C VAL A 94 5.81 -18.23 28.31
N THR A 95 4.68 -17.97 28.95
CA THR A 95 3.44 -17.50 28.31
C THR A 95 3.27 -16.01 28.54
N VAL A 96 3.26 -15.22 27.47
CA VAL A 96 3.01 -13.77 27.46
C VAL A 96 1.55 -13.55 27.06
N ILE A 97 0.82 -12.70 27.79
CA ILE A 97 -0.61 -12.45 27.59
C ILE A 97 -0.88 -10.95 27.59
N ALA A 98 -1.51 -10.43 26.54
CA ALA A 98 -1.90 -9.02 26.40
C ALA A 98 -3.32 -8.94 25.84
N ALA A 99 -4.25 -8.36 26.62
CA ALA A 99 -5.69 -8.49 26.39
C ALA A 99 -6.13 -9.97 26.17
N ASP A 100 -6.66 -10.31 25.00
CA ASP A 100 -7.03 -11.67 24.59
C ASP A 100 -5.89 -12.43 23.88
N GLN A 101 -4.84 -11.72 23.44
CA GLN A 101 -3.71 -12.31 22.71
C GLN A 101 -2.77 -13.06 23.64
N THR A 102 -2.30 -14.22 23.19
CA THR A 102 -1.32 -15.05 23.89
C THR A 102 -0.17 -15.43 22.95
N LYS A 103 1.06 -15.30 23.44
CA LYS A 103 2.29 -15.78 22.79
C LYS A 103 3.09 -16.66 23.75
N THR A 104 3.83 -17.63 23.21
CA THR A 104 4.63 -18.59 23.98
C THR A 104 6.08 -18.54 23.56
N ILE A 105 6.98 -18.58 24.53
CA ILE A 105 8.44 -18.63 24.33
C ILE A 105 8.94 -19.92 24.97
N THR A 106 9.69 -20.72 24.22
CA THR A 106 10.35 -21.92 24.72
C THR A 106 11.66 -21.55 25.38
N VAL A 107 11.77 -21.71 26.70
CA VAL A 107 13.03 -21.56 27.42
C VAL A 107 13.69 -22.93 27.53
N ARG A 108 14.94 -23.05 27.10
CA ARG A 108 15.75 -24.27 27.23
C ARG A 108 16.99 -23.94 28.04
N GLN A 109 17.45 -24.89 28.86
CA GLN A 109 18.66 -24.73 29.66
C GLN A 109 19.50 -25.99 29.59
N LEU A 110 20.81 -25.85 29.38
CA LEU A 110 21.74 -26.97 29.30
C LEU A 110 21.76 -27.80 30.59
N GLY A 111 22.04 -29.09 30.43
CA GLY A 111 22.46 -29.97 31.51
C GLY A 111 23.97 -30.20 31.47
N TYR A 112 24.47 -31.18 32.25
CA TYR A 112 25.89 -31.55 32.25
C TYR A 112 26.30 -32.53 31.13
N GLU A 113 25.35 -33.18 30.44
CA GLU A 113 25.65 -34.04 29.29
C GLU A 113 25.70 -33.23 27.99
N ALA A 114 26.45 -33.74 26.99
CA ALA A 114 26.68 -33.07 25.71
C ALA A 114 25.36 -32.64 25.05
N ALA A 115 25.26 -31.36 24.68
CA ALA A 115 24.09 -30.80 24.03
C ALA A 115 24.43 -29.59 23.16
N ILE A 116 23.73 -29.49 22.03
CA ILE A 116 23.82 -28.35 21.09
C ILE A 116 22.39 -27.82 20.89
N LEU A 117 22.21 -26.53 21.11
CA LEU A 117 20.94 -25.83 20.93
C LEU A 117 21.13 -24.69 19.92
N VAL A 118 20.12 -24.49 19.07
CA VAL A 118 20.03 -23.36 18.12
C VAL A 118 18.72 -22.63 18.35
N ASP A 119 18.76 -21.33 18.59
CA ASP A 119 17.58 -20.55 18.96
C ASP A 119 16.59 -20.37 17.80
N GLN A 120 17.10 -20.33 16.56
CA GLN A 120 16.33 -20.40 15.32
C GLN A 120 16.81 -21.58 14.45
N SER A 121 15.95 -22.60 14.29
CA SER A 121 16.27 -23.84 13.56
C SER A 121 15.89 -23.84 12.07
N SER A 122 15.33 -22.75 11.53
CA SER A 122 15.04 -22.63 10.10
C SER A 122 15.02 -21.18 9.58
N PHE A 123 15.32 -21.03 8.29
CA PHE A 123 15.30 -19.74 7.58
C PHE A 123 14.66 -19.91 6.20
N GLU A 124 13.86 -18.93 5.78
CA GLU A 124 13.41 -18.77 4.39
C GLU A 124 14.11 -17.55 3.78
N VAL A 125 14.71 -17.71 2.59
CA VAL A 125 15.54 -16.68 1.95
C VAL A 125 15.10 -16.46 0.49
N GLY A 126 15.15 -15.21 0.03
CA GLY A 126 14.85 -14.84 -1.35
C GLY A 126 15.88 -15.33 -2.37
N VAL A 127 15.53 -15.24 -3.65
CA VAL A 127 16.40 -15.67 -4.78
C VAL A 127 17.76 -14.97 -4.77
N ILE A 128 17.82 -13.69 -4.36
CA ILE A 128 19.07 -12.91 -4.26
C ILE A 128 19.99 -13.34 -3.10
N GLY A 129 19.54 -14.25 -2.24
CA GLY A 129 20.25 -14.61 -1.02
C GLY A 129 20.04 -13.59 0.10
N GLY A 130 20.97 -13.53 1.05
CA GLY A 130 20.89 -12.64 2.20
C GLY A 130 21.80 -13.04 3.35
N GLU A 131 21.80 -12.24 4.41
CA GLU A 131 22.45 -12.56 5.68
C GLU A 131 21.45 -13.29 6.59
N ILE A 132 21.88 -14.37 7.25
CA ILE A 132 21.13 -15.07 8.30
C ILE A 132 22.00 -15.18 9.55
N GLN A 133 21.39 -15.09 10.72
CA GLN A 133 22.07 -15.20 12.01
C GLN A 133 21.21 -15.98 13.01
N PHE A 134 21.85 -16.88 13.75
CA PHE A 134 21.27 -17.59 14.90
C PHE A 134 22.32 -17.76 15.99
N ASP A 135 21.88 -17.97 17.22
CA ASP A 135 22.75 -18.20 18.38
C ASP A 135 22.87 -19.72 18.64
N VAL A 136 24.10 -20.22 18.75
CA VAL A 136 24.40 -21.61 19.14
C VAL A 136 24.71 -21.63 20.63
N THR A 137 23.99 -22.45 21.40
CA THR A 137 24.24 -22.65 22.84
C THR A 137 24.68 -24.10 23.10
N THR A 138 25.90 -24.31 23.56
CA THR A 138 26.49 -25.66 23.72
C THR A 138 27.56 -25.75 24.80
N ASN A 139 27.68 -26.92 25.42
CA ASN A 139 28.69 -27.28 26.42
C ASN A 139 29.85 -28.13 25.85
N VAL A 140 29.90 -28.34 24.52
CA VAL A 140 30.95 -29.13 23.83
C VAL A 140 31.60 -28.32 22.69
N GLU A 141 32.78 -28.75 22.24
CA GLU A 141 33.41 -28.20 21.02
C GLU A 141 32.64 -28.69 19.79
N VAL A 142 32.38 -27.80 18.82
CA VAL A 142 31.55 -28.09 17.64
C VAL A 142 32.21 -27.74 16.32
N ALA A 143 32.08 -28.63 15.35
CA ALA A 143 32.39 -28.38 13.94
C ALA A 143 31.10 -28.02 13.19
N ILE A 144 31.20 -27.11 12.23
CA ILE A 144 30.06 -26.64 11.44
C ILE A 144 30.28 -26.96 9.96
N THR A 145 29.35 -27.72 9.38
CA THR A 145 29.34 -28.07 7.95
C THR A 145 28.29 -27.24 7.22
N LEU A 146 28.68 -26.66 6.07
CA LEU A 146 27.85 -25.75 5.28
C LEU A 146 27.57 -26.30 3.88
N PRO A 147 26.37 -26.07 3.32
CA PRO A 147 26.13 -26.23 1.88
C PRO A 147 26.99 -25.26 1.08
N GLU A 148 27.45 -25.64 -0.12
CA GLU A 148 28.37 -24.82 -0.96
C GLU A 148 27.85 -23.40 -1.29
N TRP A 149 26.54 -23.20 -1.19
CA TRP A 149 25.85 -21.94 -1.44
C TRP A 149 25.64 -21.07 -0.17
N ILE A 150 26.15 -21.52 0.98
CA ILE A 150 26.20 -20.77 2.24
C ILE A 150 27.67 -20.56 2.64
N THR A 151 28.02 -19.39 3.16
CA THR A 151 29.38 -19.08 3.64
C THR A 151 29.34 -18.35 4.98
N ALA A 152 30.15 -18.79 5.95
CA ALA A 152 30.27 -18.12 7.25
C ALA A 152 30.87 -16.72 7.12
N LYS A 153 30.32 -15.75 7.85
CA LYS A 153 30.85 -14.40 8.00
C LYS A 153 31.81 -14.40 9.20
N PRO A 154 33.03 -13.81 9.12
CA PRO A 154 33.95 -13.78 10.24
C PRO A 154 33.34 -13.06 11.45
N ALA A 155 33.32 -13.72 12.60
CA ALA A 155 32.82 -13.13 13.84
C ALA A 155 33.65 -11.90 14.24
N SER A 156 32.98 -10.89 14.82
CA SER A 156 33.69 -9.85 15.55
C SER A 156 34.38 -10.47 16.78
N ARG A 157 35.48 -9.85 17.25
CA ARG A 157 36.30 -10.41 18.34
C ARG A 157 35.63 -10.28 19.72
N ALA A 158 34.58 -11.05 19.96
CA ALA A 158 34.05 -11.35 21.28
C ALA A 158 34.82 -12.55 21.91
N PRO A 159 34.83 -12.70 23.24
CA PRO A 159 35.23 -13.95 23.89
C PRO A 159 34.29 -15.09 23.48
N ALA A 160 34.79 -16.32 23.41
CA ALA A 160 33.93 -17.49 23.24
C ALA A 160 33.08 -17.68 24.50
N THR A 161 31.75 -17.66 24.33
CA THR A 161 30.76 -17.88 25.40
C THR A 161 29.91 -19.09 25.06
N VAL A 162 29.36 -19.75 26.09
CA VAL A 162 28.52 -20.96 25.96
C VAL A 162 27.38 -20.78 24.95
N THR A 163 26.81 -19.57 24.89
CA THR A 163 26.02 -19.08 23.76
C THR A 163 26.91 -18.21 22.87
N THR A 164 27.05 -18.53 21.59
CA THR A 164 27.82 -17.78 20.59
C THR A 164 26.95 -17.44 19.37
N PRO A 165 26.93 -16.19 18.89
CA PRO A 165 26.21 -15.80 17.68
C PRO A 165 26.96 -16.25 16.41
N HIS A 166 26.26 -16.90 15.48
CA HIS A 166 26.82 -17.30 14.18
C HIS A 166 26.07 -16.61 13.04
N THR A 167 26.82 -15.95 12.15
CA THR A 167 26.29 -15.22 11.00
C THR A 167 26.78 -15.85 9.68
N TYR A 168 25.87 -16.05 8.73
CA TYR A 168 26.14 -16.67 7.43
C TYR A 168 25.55 -15.85 6.28
N MET A 169 26.26 -15.84 5.16
CA MET A 169 25.75 -15.32 3.88
C MET A 169 25.24 -16.47 3.03
N VAL A 170 23.95 -16.41 2.67
CA VAL A 170 23.32 -17.22 1.65
C VAL A 170 23.55 -16.54 0.29
N LYS A 171 24.16 -17.25 -0.66
CA LYS A 171 24.41 -16.76 -2.03
C LYS A 171 23.10 -16.69 -2.82
N ALA A 172 23.06 -15.84 -3.85
CA ALA A 172 21.98 -15.86 -4.83
C ALA A 172 21.83 -17.23 -5.53
N THR A 173 20.68 -17.47 -6.15
CA THR A 173 20.39 -18.72 -6.88
C THR A 173 19.94 -18.46 -8.31
N GLY A 174 20.52 -19.22 -9.25
CA GLY A 174 20.06 -19.27 -10.64
C GLY A 174 19.06 -20.40 -10.92
N LEU A 175 18.50 -21.02 -9.87
CA LEU A 175 17.59 -22.17 -9.99
C LEU A 175 16.13 -21.70 -10.13
N ASP A 176 15.40 -22.38 -11.01
CA ASP A 176 13.96 -22.17 -11.25
C ASP A 176 13.09 -22.57 -10.04
N SER A 177 13.43 -23.68 -9.40
CA SER A 177 12.77 -24.21 -8.20
C SER A 177 13.55 -23.84 -6.94
N GLN A 178 12.86 -23.84 -5.79
CA GLN A 178 13.51 -23.69 -4.48
C GLN A 178 14.62 -24.73 -4.23
N ARG A 179 15.61 -24.35 -3.41
CA ARG A 179 16.65 -25.25 -2.89
C ARG A 179 16.63 -25.27 -1.36
N HIS A 180 17.06 -26.38 -0.79
CA HIS A 180 17.14 -26.61 0.65
C HIS A 180 18.54 -27.07 1.04
N GLY A 181 18.93 -26.84 2.30
CA GLY A 181 20.18 -27.35 2.85
C GLY A 181 20.28 -27.08 4.35
N ASN A 182 21.02 -27.95 5.04
CA ASN A 182 21.25 -27.82 6.48
C ASN A 182 22.59 -27.14 6.73
N ILE A 183 22.63 -26.22 7.68
CA ILE A 183 23.85 -25.93 8.43
C ILE A 183 23.89 -26.97 9.55
N GLU A 184 24.81 -27.94 9.43
CA GLU A 184 24.97 -29.02 10.41
C GLU A 184 26.01 -28.61 11.45
N ILE A 185 25.67 -28.69 12.74
CA ILE A 185 26.54 -28.36 13.86
C ILE A 185 26.72 -29.64 14.69
N THR A 186 27.93 -30.17 14.74
CA THR A 186 28.23 -31.51 15.26
C THR A 186 29.37 -31.45 16.28
N GLU A 187 29.23 -32.20 17.38
CA GLU A 187 30.26 -32.37 18.41
C GLU A 187 31.60 -32.89 17.84
N VAL A 188 32.69 -32.25 18.25
CA VAL A 188 34.06 -32.70 17.94
C VAL A 188 34.49 -33.70 19.00
N LEU A 189 34.26 -34.99 18.73
CA LEU A 189 34.70 -36.06 19.60
C LEU A 189 36.24 -36.14 19.65
N PRO A 190 36.83 -36.41 20.84
CA PRO A 190 38.27 -36.62 20.95
C PRO A 190 38.70 -37.89 20.20
N THR A 191 39.92 -37.89 19.65
CA THR A 191 40.50 -39.08 19.01
C THR A 191 40.86 -40.13 20.06
N ILE A 192 40.07 -41.20 20.14
CA ILE A 192 40.28 -42.35 21.05
C ILE A 192 40.84 -43.56 20.27
N ASP A 193 41.38 -44.54 20.99
CA ASP A 193 41.94 -45.79 20.48
C ASP A 193 40.87 -46.61 19.71
N PRO A 194 41.13 -47.14 18.50
CA PRO A 194 40.14 -47.88 17.69
C PRO A 194 39.50 -49.12 18.36
N ASP A 195 40.04 -49.61 19.49
CA ASP A 195 39.44 -50.69 20.29
C ASP A 195 38.39 -50.21 21.32
N THR A 196 38.03 -48.91 21.35
CA THR A 196 36.94 -48.37 22.20
C THR A 196 35.66 -48.07 21.43
N GLU A 197 34.50 -48.34 22.04
CA GLU A 197 33.19 -47.90 21.52
C GLU A 197 33.18 -46.37 21.43
N GLN A 198 33.04 -45.83 20.21
CA GLN A 198 32.82 -44.41 20.02
C GLN A 198 31.41 -44.04 20.46
N ALA A 199 31.28 -42.95 21.20
CA ALA A 199 29.98 -42.30 21.38
C ALA A 199 29.50 -41.74 20.04
N GLU A 200 28.19 -41.78 19.79
CA GLU A 200 27.59 -41.04 18.67
C GLU A 200 27.64 -39.53 18.99
N PRO A 201 28.19 -38.68 18.12
CA PRO A 201 28.35 -37.26 18.40
C PRO A 201 26.98 -36.56 18.45
N VAL A 202 26.77 -35.69 19.44
CA VAL A 202 25.56 -34.87 19.45
C VAL A 202 25.58 -33.87 18.29
N SER A 203 24.42 -33.60 17.71
CA SER A 203 24.28 -32.71 16.56
C SER A 203 22.97 -31.92 16.60
N ALA A 204 23.01 -30.74 15.99
CA ALA A 204 21.85 -29.89 15.73
C ALA A 204 21.95 -29.30 14.32
N SER A 205 20.81 -29.05 13.68
CA SER A 205 20.76 -28.56 12.31
C SER A 205 19.88 -27.32 12.18
N VAL A 206 20.26 -26.43 11.27
CA VAL A 206 19.46 -25.26 10.86
C VAL A 206 19.08 -25.42 9.40
N PHE A 207 17.77 -25.58 9.14
CA PHE A 207 17.22 -25.85 7.81
C PHE A 207 16.99 -24.56 7.03
N VAL A 208 17.81 -24.31 6.01
CA VAL A 208 17.71 -23.12 5.15
C VAL A 208 16.99 -23.48 3.86
N THR A 209 15.87 -22.82 3.60
CA THR A 209 15.16 -22.87 2.31
C THR A 209 15.38 -21.57 1.56
N GLN A 210 15.72 -21.67 0.27
CA GLN A 210 15.86 -20.53 -0.61
C GLN A 210 14.94 -20.67 -1.82
N LYS A 211 14.12 -19.65 -2.07
CA LYS A 211 13.17 -19.61 -3.20
C LYS A 211 13.86 -19.68 -4.56
N GLY A 212 13.16 -20.19 -5.56
CA GLY A 212 13.59 -20.27 -6.95
C GLY A 212 13.01 -19.14 -7.83
N LEU A 213 13.58 -18.97 -9.02
CA LEU A 213 13.21 -17.92 -9.98
C LEU A 213 11.77 -17.99 -10.51
N ASN A 214 11.05 -19.09 -10.30
CA ASN A 214 9.62 -19.19 -10.61
C ASN A 214 8.70 -18.60 -9.51
N GLU A 215 9.25 -18.22 -8.35
CA GLU A 215 8.53 -17.66 -7.21
C GLU A 215 8.95 -16.20 -6.93
N PHE A 216 8.55 -15.27 -7.81
CA PHE A 216 8.81 -13.84 -7.59
C PHE A 216 8.15 -13.34 -6.29
N ALA A 217 8.97 -13.21 -5.25
CA ALA A 217 8.60 -12.54 -4.03
C ALA A 217 8.53 -11.02 -4.27
N GLU A 218 7.31 -10.49 -4.28
CA GLU A 218 7.05 -9.06 -4.27
C GLU A 218 7.68 -8.44 -3.02
N GLY A 219 8.63 -7.50 -3.21
CA GLY A 219 9.14 -6.70 -2.11
C GLY A 219 8.11 -5.65 -1.68
N ASN A 220 8.04 -5.34 -0.39
CA ASN A 220 7.21 -4.26 0.15
C ASN A 220 7.90 -2.88 0.15
N GLY A 221 9.15 -2.82 -0.33
CA GLY A 221 9.97 -1.61 -0.40
C GLY A 221 10.33 -1.03 0.97
N GLU A 222 10.64 -1.84 1.99
CA GLU A 222 11.11 -1.36 3.31
C GLU A 222 12.37 -0.48 3.24
N ASP A 223 13.30 -0.83 2.35
CA ASP A 223 14.50 -0.06 2.01
C ASP A 223 14.16 1.23 1.26
N VAL A 224 13.17 1.21 0.35
CA VAL A 224 12.65 2.39 -0.33
C VAL A 224 12.10 3.41 0.69
N LYS A 225 12.60 4.65 0.64
CA LYS A 225 12.15 5.73 1.52
C LYS A 225 11.13 6.61 0.82
N GLY A 226 10.18 7.13 1.59
CA GLY A 226 9.22 8.12 1.10
C GLY A 226 9.82 9.53 1.14
N ASP A 227 9.24 10.41 0.34
CA ASP A 227 9.53 11.85 0.39
C ASP A 227 9.07 12.44 1.74
N ILE A 228 9.76 13.49 2.17
CA ILE A 228 9.70 14.00 3.54
C ILE A 228 8.65 15.11 3.61
N LYS A 229 7.48 14.85 4.20
CA LYS A 229 6.47 15.90 4.49
C LYS A 229 7.07 16.92 5.47
N ILE A 230 7.10 18.18 5.05
CA ILE A 230 7.67 19.29 5.82
C ILE A 230 6.61 19.83 6.76
N LYS A 231 6.97 20.01 8.04
CA LYS A 231 6.05 20.53 9.05
C LYS A 231 5.90 22.05 8.94
N ILE A 232 4.69 22.50 8.63
CA ILE A 232 4.26 23.89 8.83
C ILE A 232 4.14 24.14 10.35
N VAL A 233 4.69 25.26 10.83
CA VAL A 233 4.64 25.64 12.25
C VAL A 233 3.76 26.87 12.52
N SER A 234 3.45 27.66 11.50
CA SER A 234 2.46 28.75 11.57
C SER A 234 2.04 29.18 10.16
N GLY A 235 0.96 29.96 10.07
CA GLY A 235 0.56 30.64 8.84
C GLY A 235 -0.18 31.95 9.10
N THR A 236 -0.43 32.72 8.05
CA THR A 236 -1.27 33.94 8.08
C THR A 236 -2.12 34.06 6.81
N ALA A 237 -3.35 34.55 6.94
CA ALA A 237 -4.26 34.81 5.82
C ALA A 237 -4.71 36.28 5.79
N SER A 238 -4.81 36.88 4.59
CA SER A 238 -5.30 38.27 4.43
C SER A 238 -6.82 38.41 4.59
N SER A 239 -7.55 37.30 4.56
CA SER A 239 -8.99 37.19 4.82
C SER A 239 -9.25 35.81 5.41
N PHE A 240 -10.17 35.71 6.35
CA PHE A 240 -10.63 34.43 6.89
C PHE A 240 -12.09 34.54 7.33
N GLN A 241 -12.77 33.40 7.38
CA GLN A 241 -14.03 33.26 8.06
C GLN A 241 -13.76 32.79 9.50
N SER A 242 -14.39 33.43 10.49
CA SER A 242 -14.26 33.02 11.89
C SER A 242 -14.71 31.56 12.07
N GLY A 243 -13.80 30.72 12.58
CA GLY A 243 -13.98 29.26 12.70
C GLY A 243 -13.33 28.44 11.57
N SER A 244 -12.87 29.09 10.50
CA SER A 244 -12.19 28.49 9.34
C SER A 244 -10.88 29.26 9.06
N ASN A 245 -10.10 29.44 10.11
CA ASN A 245 -8.81 30.15 10.10
C ASN A 245 -7.74 29.34 9.33
N ILE A 246 -6.56 29.92 9.07
CA ILE A 246 -5.53 29.26 8.22
C ILE A 246 -4.92 28.01 8.86
N GLU A 247 -4.97 27.89 10.19
CA GLU A 247 -4.54 26.68 10.91
C GLU A 247 -5.34 25.45 10.47
N LYS A 248 -6.58 25.64 10.00
CA LYS A 248 -7.42 24.60 9.38
C LYS A 248 -7.05 24.24 7.94
N SER A 249 -5.81 24.53 7.53
CA SER A 249 -5.21 23.97 6.31
C SER A 249 -3.79 23.47 6.51
N PHE A 250 -3.41 23.13 7.74
CA PHE A 250 -2.17 22.41 8.08
C PHE A 250 -2.23 21.66 9.42
N ASP A 251 -3.44 21.31 9.91
CA ASP A 251 -3.61 20.52 11.14
C ASP A 251 -3.72 19.02 10.89
N GLY A 252 -3.70 18.59 9.62
CA GLY A 252 -3.80 17.18 9.21
C GLY A 252 -5.22 16.61 9.20
N ASP A 253 -6.24 17.39 9.57
CA ASP A 253 -7.65 16.99 9.44
C ASP A 253 -8.25 17.51 8.12
N TYR A 254 -8.10 16.67 7.10
CA TYR A 254 -8.65 16.83 5.75
C TYR A 254 -10.18 17.02 5.72
N SER A 255 -10.92 16.76 6.79
CA SER A 255 -12.35 17.07 6.88
C SER A 255 -12.64 18.54 7.21
N THR A 256 -11.67 19.24 7.78
CA THR A 256 -11.74 20.68 8.06
C THR A 256 -11.22 21.51 6.89
N LEU A 257 -11.32 22.84 6.99
CA LEU A 257 -10.76 23.74 5.97
C LEU A 257 -10.54 25.17 6.49
N TYR A 258 -9.49 25.80 5.99
CA TYR A 258 -9.40 27.25 5.85
C TYR A 258 -10.48 27.73 4.88
N HIS A 259 -11.10 28.88 5.18
CA HIS A 259 -12.00 29.58 4.27
C HIS A 259 -11.83 31.09 4.40
N SER A 260 -11.81 31.81 3.28
CA SER A 260 -11.86 33.28 3.25
C SER A 260 -13.22 33.80 3.75
N SER A 261 -13.29 35.08 4.13
CA SER A 261 -14.54 35.66 4.67
C SER A 261 -15.73 35.47 3.73
N TRP A 262 -16.91 35.13 4.28
CA TRP A 262 -18.16 35.01 3.51
C TRP A 262 -18.60 36.32 2.83
N SER A 263 -18.09 37.48 3.27
CA SER A 263 -18.44 38.80 2.71
C SER A 263 -17.70 39.11 1.40
N ASN A 264 -17.93 38.32 0.35
CA ASN A 264 -17.18 38.39 -0.91
C ASN A 264 -17.66 39.46 -1.93
N GLY A 265 -18.51 40.41 -1.51
CA GLY A 265 -19.11 41.42 -2.41
C GLY A 265 -18.28 42.69 -2.68
N ALA A 266 -17.14 42.88 -2.02
CA ALA A 266 -16.30 44.07 -2.19
C ALA A 266 -15.34 43.94 -3.38
N SER A 267 -15.20 44.97 -4.22
CA SER A 267 -14.37 44.92 -5.44
C SER A 267 -12.87 44.71 -5.21
N ASN A 268 -12.40 44.82 -3.96
CA ASN A 268 -11.04 44.54 -3.52
C ASN A 268 -10.92 43.23 -2.70
N TYR A 269 -11.90 42.31 -2.84
CA TYR A 269 -11.93 41.05 -2.09
C TYR A 269 -10.80 40.10 -2.47
N PHE A 270 -10.50 39.97 -3.77
CA PHE A 270 -9.30 39.30 -4.26
C PHE A 270 -8.17 40.33 -4.54
N PRO A 271 -6.89 39.93 -4.47
CA PRO A 271 -6.40 38.58 -4.20
C PRO A 271 -6.40 38.20 -2.71
N ILE A 272 -6.60 36.92 -2.42
CA ILE A 272 -6.43 36.35 -1.08
C ILE A 272 -4.99 35.85 -0.92
N THR A 273 -4.30 36.34 0.11
CA THR A 273 -2.93 35.95 0.40
C THR A 273 -2.90 34.98 1.57
N LEU A 274 -2.32 33.79 1.36
CA LEU A 274 -2.04 32.79 2.40
C LEU A 274 -0.52 32.63 2.51
N THR A 275 0.04 32.72 3.70
CA THR A 275 1.47 32.47 3.95
C THR A 275 1.61 31.32 4.93
N TYR A 276 2.48 30.36 4.62
CA TYR A 276 2.81 29.18 5.43
C TYR A 276 4.29 29.23 5.79
N ASN A 277 4.63 28.94 7.05
CA ASN A 277 5.98 29.07 7.59
C ASN A 277 6.49 27.74 8.18
N PHE A 278 7.78 27.47 7.99
CA PHE A 278 8.53 26.37 8.59
C PHE A 278 9.43 26.90 9.73
N GLU A 279 9.90 26.00 10.61
CA GLU A 279 10.78 26.35 11.73
C GLU A 279 12.13 26.91 11.24
N THR A 280 12.73 26.21 10.27
CA THR A 280 14.03 26.49 9.66
C THR A 280 13.90 26.63 8.15
N VAL A 281 14.94 27.18 7.50
CA VAL A 281 15.11 26.99 6.06
C VAL A 281 15.19 25.50 5.78
N THR A 282 14.39 25.02 4.84
CA THR A 282 14.31 23.60 4.45
C THR A 282 14.30 23.53 2.93
N ASP A 283 14.88 22.47 2.38
CA ASP A 283 14.76 22.11 0.96
C ASP A 283 13.31 21.68 0.64
N VAL A 284 12.73 22.14 -0.47
CA VAL A 284 11.37 21.78 -0.91
C VAL A 284 11.34 21.52 -2.41
N ASP A 285 10.81 20.38 -2.84
CA ASP A 285 10.77 19.97 -4.26
C ASP A 285 9.37 20.02 -4.88
N TYR A 286 8.32 19.86 -4.06
CA TYR A 286 6.94 20.01 -4.50
C TYR A 286 6.00 20.38 -3.34
N LEU A 287 4.79 20.81 -3.70
CA LEU A 287 3.68 21.00 -2.78
C LEU A 287 2.38 20.37 -3.32
N ILE A 288 1.43 20.11 -2.42
CA ILE A 288 0.09 19.61 -2.73
C ILE A 288 -0.95 20.52 -2.07
N TYR A 289 -1.85 21.05 -2.88
CA TYR A 289 -3.06 21.74 -2.45
C TYR A 289 -4.22 20.74 -2.40
N HIS A 290 -4.81 20.52 -1.23
CA HIS A 290 -6.04 19.73 -1.09
C HIS A 290 -7.26 20.66 -1.04
N PRO A 291 -8.15 20.63 -2.05
CA PRO A 291 -9.40 21.38 -2.02
C PRO A 291 -10.39 20.77 -1.01
N ARG A 292 -11.45 21.52 -0.69
CA ARG A 292 -12.55 21.03 0.16
C ARG A 292 -13.23 19.78 -0.42
N ASN A 293 -13.46 18.79 0.44
CA ASN A 293 -14.07 17.50 0.09
C ASN A 293 -15.52 17.64 -0.43
N ASN A 294 -16.29 18.58 0.13
CA ASN A 294 -17.70 18.77 -0.22
C ASN A 294 -18.01 20.24 -0.57
N GLY A 295 -18.80 20.44 -1.63
CA GLY A 295 -19.08 21.74 -2.26
C GLY A 295 -17.91 22.30 -3.08
N ASN A 296 -18.16 23.32 -3.89
CA ASN A 296 -17.16 23.96 -4.75
C ASN A 296 -16.66 25.32 -4.23
N ASN A 297 -17.36 25.97 -3.29
CA ASN A 297 -17.01 27.28 -2.74
C ASN A 297 -15.58 27.33 -2.20
N GLY A 298 -14.72 28.14 -2.82
CA GLY A 298 -13.35 28.39 -2.39
C GLY A 298 -12.26 27.59 -3.09
N ARG A 299 -12.60 26.62 -3.95
CA ARG A 299 -11.58 25.86 -4.69
C ARG A 299 -10.75 26.81 -5.56
N PHE A 300 -9.42 26.80 -5.38
CA PHE A 300 -8.52 27.75 -6.02
C PHE A 300 -8.57 27.64 -7.55
N LYS A 301 -8.33 28.76 -8.23
CA LYS A 301 -8.08 28.82 -9.68
C LYS A 301 -6.70 29.43 -9.90
N GLU A 302 -6.62 30.58 -10.57
CA GLU A 302 -5.41 31.33 -10.84
C GLU A 302 -4.72 31.70 -9.51
N THR A 303 -3.51 31.20 -9.28
CA THR A 303 -2.77 31.40 -8.03
C THR A 303 -1.30 31.63 -8.32
N GLU A 304 -0.75 32.73 -7.78
CA GLU A 304 0.70 32.96 -7.80
C GLU A 304 1.34 32.40 -6.54
N ILE A 305 2.40 31.62 -6.72
CA ILE A 305 3.16 31.00 -5.64
C ILE A 305 4.50 31.73 -5.52
N GLN A 306 4.84 32.12 -4.30
CA GLN A 306 6.07 32.81 -3.93
C GLN A 306 6.75 32.03 -2.79
N TYR A 307 8.08 32.14 -2.69
CA TYR A 307 8.86 31.53 -1.60
C TYR A 307 9.76 32.59 -0.94
N SER A 308 10.24 32.31 0.26
CA SER A 308 11.09 33.21 1.04
C SER A 308 12.08 32.40 1.89
N ALA A 309 13.37 32.72 1.80
CA ALA A 309 14.43 32.07 2.59
C ALA A 309 14.64 32.73 3.97
N ASP A 310 14.34 34.02 4.11
CA ASP A 310 14.41 34.77 5.38
C ASP A 310 13.08 34.78 6.15
N GLY A 311 11.95 34.44 5.49
CA GLY A 311 10.58 34.55 6.02
C GLY A 311 9.98 35.96 5.87
N HIS A 312 10.62 36.85 5.14
CA HIS A 312 10.25 38.28 5.03
C HIS A 312 10.26 38.78 3.58
N THR A 313 11.31 38.47 2.83
CA THR A 313 11.51 38.81 1.42
C THR A 313 10.99 37.68 0.55
N PHE A 314 9.97 37.93 -0.26
CA PHE A 314 9.32 36.90 -1.08
C PHE A 314 9.67 37.06 -2.56
N THR A 315 10.13 35.96 -3.16
CA THR A 315 10.45 35.82 -4.58
C THR A 315 9.35 35.01 -5.27
N LYS A 316 8.88 35.46 -6.42
CA LYS A 316 7.91 34.69 -7.23
C LYS A 316 8.54 33.39 -7.73
N LEU A 317 7.81 32.29 -7.59
CA LEU A 317 8.19 30.97 -8.08
C LEU A 317 7.46 30.63 -9.38
N ILE A 318 6.12 30.61 -9.36
CA ILE A 318 5.29 30.13 -10.47
C ILE A 318 3.86 30.68 -10.38
N ASP A 319 3.13 30.76 -11.50
CA ASP A 319 1.67 30.84 -11.53
C ASP A 319 1.10 29.44 -11.84
N LYS A 320 0.20 28.90 -11.00
CA LYS A 320 -0.56 27.67 -11.28
C LYS A 320 -2.06 28.02 -11.31
N ASP A 321 -2.77 27.51 -12.30
CA ASP A 321 -4.23 27.44 -12.27
C ASP A 321 -4.66 26.07 -11.71
N PHE A 322 -5.32 26.09 -10.55
CA PHE A 322 -5.92 24.90 -9.91
C PHE A 322 -7.35 24.61 -10.42
N GLN A 323 -7.87 25.43 -11.34
CA GLN A 323 -9.08 25.24 -12.16
C GLN A 323 -10.40 25.11 -11.37
N GLY A 324 -10.37 25.31 -10.05
CA GLY A 324 -11.50 25.03 -9.16
C GLY A 324 -11.75 23.53 -8.95
N SER A 325 -10.75 22.67 -9.19
CA SER A 325 -10.89 21.22 -9.21
C SER A 325 -11.36 20.63 -7.87
N ALA A 326 -12.07 19.49 -7.94
CA ALA A 326 -12.39 18.64 -6.80
C ALA A 326 -11.20 17.78 -6.33
N THR A 327 -10.19 17.59 -7.17
CA THR A 327 -9.02 16.76 -6.88
C THR A 327 -7.89 17.58 -6.27
N ALA A 328 -7.04 16.93 -5.47
CA ALA A 328 -5.78 17.51 -5.03
C ALA A 328 -4.93 17.98 -6.22
N GLY A 329 -4.29 19.14 -6.08
CA GLY A 329 -3.46 19.77 -7.11
C GLY A 329 -2.00 19.80 -6.72
N LYS A 330 -1.14 19.16 -7.52
CA LYS A 330 0.31 19.15 -7.31
C LYS A 330 0.98 20.35 -7.99
N VAL A 331 2.04 20.86 -7.36
CA VAL A 331 3.00 21.77 -7.99
C VAL A 331 4.40 21.28 -7.68
N THR A 332 5.02 20.62 -8.66
CA THR A 332 6.43 20.22 -8.63
C THR A 332 7.30 21.37 -9.13
N PHE A 333 8.52 21.49 -8.62
CA PHE A 333 9.48 22.52 -9.03
C PHE A 333 10.61 21.91 -9.86
N ASP A 334 11.11 22.67 -10.85
CA ASP A 334 12.21 22.26 -11.74
C ASP A 334 13.55 22.08 -10.99
N GLN A 335 13.66 22.68 -9.80
CA GLN A 335 14.81 22.63 -8.91
C GLN A 335 14.33 22.69 -7.45
N THR A 336 15.09 22.09 -6.54
CA THR A 336 14.85 22.15 -5.10
C THR A 336 14.92 23.60 -4.59
N ILE A 337 13.90 24.03 -3.86
CA ILE A 337 13.72 25.40 -3.37
C ILE A 337 14.05 25.47 -1.88
N GLN A 338 15.09 26.21 -1.52
CA GLN A 338 15.40 26.51 -0.12
C GLN A 338 14.52 27.65 0.41
N ALA A 339 13.61 27.30 1.31
CA ALA A 339 12.62 28.23 1.85
C ALA A 339 12.41 28.05 3.36
N LYS A 340 12.12 29.15 4.05
CA LYS A 340 11.50 29.18 5.38
C LYS A 340 9.99 29.45 5.31
N SER A 341 9.52 30.14 4.26
CA SER A 341 8.09 30.40 4.06
C SER A 341 7.69 30.28 2.59
N PHE A 342 6.45 29.86 2.36
CA PHE A 342 5.75 29.96 1.07
C PHE A 342 4.54 30.87 1.18
N ARG A 343 4.20 31.56 0.10
CA ARG A 343 3.02 32.42 -0.01
C ARG A 343 2.25 32.11 -1.28
N PHE A 344 0.95 31.90 -1.14
CA PHE A 344 -0.01 31.84 -2.23
C PHE A 344 -0.75 33.17 -2.31
N ILE A 345 -0.80 33.75 -3.49
CA ILE A 345 -1.64 34.90 -3.84
C ILE A 345 -2.71 34.34 -4.78
N VAL A 346 -3.82 33.88 -4.19
CA VAL A 346 -4.98 33.36 -4.92
C VAL A 346 -5.67 34.54 -5.59
N LYS A 347 -5.66 34.56 -6.93
CA LYS A 347 -6.19 35.65 -7.76
C LYS A 347 -7.68 35.44 -8.04
N SER A 348 -8.11 34.19 -8.17
CA SER A 348 -9.52 33.81 -8.33
C SER A 348 -9.82 32.41 -7.75
N GLY A 349 -11.10 32.11 -7.56
CA GLY A 349 -11.56 30.82 -7.03
C GLY A 349 -13.00 30.50 -7.41
N SER A 350 -13.51 29.36 -6.95
CA SER A 350 -14.90 28.92 -7.16
C SER A 350 -15.86 29.43 -6.09
N GLY A 351 -17.16 29.49 -6.41
CA GLY A 351 -18.24 29.93 -5.52
C GLY A 351 -19.21 30.89 -6.22
N ASP A 352 -20.14 31.46 -5.46
CA ASP A 352 -21.03 32.54 -5.89
C ASP A 352 -20.38 33.92 -5.70
N GLY A 353 -21.05 34.99 -6.14
CA GLY A 353 -20.52 36.36 -6.07
C GLY A 353 -19.24 36.52 -6.89
N GLN A 354 -18.12 36.81 -6.24
CA GLN A 354 -16.78 36.85 -6.85
C GLN A 354 -15.99 35.54 -6.67
N GLY A 355 -16.56 34.54 -5.99
CA GLY A 355 -15.87 33.34 -5.51
C GLY A 355 -15.27 33.50 -4.11
N PHE A 356 -14.56 32.46 -3.64
CA PHE A 356 -13.85 32.45 -2.35
C PHE A 356 -12.46 31.81 -2.50
N ALA A 357 -11.69 31.73 -1.42
CA ALA A 357 -10.52 30.87 -1.28
C ALA A 357 -10.73 29.90 -0.10
N SER A 358 -10.50 28.61 -0.31
CA SER A 358 -10.57 27.56 0.72
C SER A 358 -9.54 26.47 0.49
N CYS A 359 -9.00 25.91 1.56
CA CYS A 359 -7.99 24.84 1.53
C CYS A 359 -8.29 23.86 2.67
N ALA A 360 -8.36 22.56 2.38
CA ALA A 360 -8.56 21.53 3.40
C ALA A 360 -7.24 21.20 4.10
N GLU A 361 -6.18 20.98 3.32
CA GLU A 361 -4.81 20.77 3.79
C GLU A 361 -3.84 21.33 2.73
N MET A 362 -2.75 21.95 3.17
CA MET A 362 -1.65 22.39 2.33
C MET A 362 -0.38 21.67 2.75
N GLU A 363 0.24 20.92 1.84
CA GLU A 363 1.39 20.08 2.15
C GLU A 363 2.62 20.47 1.32
N PHE A 364 3.79 20.38 1.93
CA PHE A 364 5.09 20.64 1.28
C PHE A 364 6.00 19.43 1.50
N PHE A 365 6.83 19.10 0.52
CA PHE A 365 7.66 17.90 0.56
C PHE A 365 9.07 18.18 0.02
N ALA A 366 10.06 17.55 0.67
CA ALA A 366 11.41 17.39 0.15
C ALA A 366 11.58 15.97 -0.39
N LYS A 367 12.28 15.79 -1.51
CA LYS A 367 12.68 14.46 -1.99
C LYS A 367 13.63 13.81 -0.98
N ASN A 368 13.52 12.50 -0.77
CA ASN A 368 14.44 11.84 0.16
C ASN A 368 15.87 11.82 -0.43
N PRO A 369 16.89 12.35 0.28
CA PRO A 369 18.27 12.33 -0.21
C PRO A 369 18.92 10.95 -0.13
N VAL A 370 18.34 10.01 0.64
CA VAL A 370 18.76 8.61 0.71
C VAL A 370 17.79 7.76 -0.11
N ASN A 371 17.82 7.99 -1.42
CA ASN A 371 17.05 7.26 -2.43
C ASN A 371 17.99 6.52 -3.39
N PHE A 372 17.49 5.42 -3.96
CA PHE A 372 18.19 4.64 -4.97
C PHE A 372 18.34 5.45 -6.28
N ASP A 373 19.57 5.64 -6.74
CA ASP A 373 19.82 6.13 -8.10
C ASP A 373 19.56 5.00 -9.11
N TYR A 374 18.41 5.06 -9.78
CA TYR A 374 18.04 4.12 -10.84
C TYR A 374 19.09 4.04 -11.96
N SER A 375 19.85 5.11 -12.18
CA SER A 375 20.88 5.17 -13.22
C SER A 375 22.08 4.23 -12.94
N THR A 376 22.19 3.66 -11.74
CA THR A 376 23.19 2.63 -11.42
C THR A 376 22.94 1.30 -12.15
N LEU A 377 21.67 0.91 -12.36
CA LEU A 377 21.30 -0.39 -12.94
C LEU A 377 20.33 -0.31 -14.14
N PHE A 378 19.47 0.69 -14.19
CA PHE A 378 18.31 0.73 -15.10
C PHE A 378 18.42 1.83 -16.16
N THR A 379 17.71 1.65 -17.28
CA THR A 379 17.69 2.59 -18.43
C THR A 379 17.20 3.99 -18.05
N ASP A 380 16.12 4.04 -17.28
CA ASP A 380 15.36 5.25 -16.98
C ASP A 380 14.57 5.13 -15.65
N ALA A 381 13.84 6.18 -15.32
CA ALA A 381 13.14 6.38 -14.05
C ALA A 381 12.01 5.37 -13.75
N SER A 382 11.52 4.63 -14.76
CA SER A 382 10.57 3.54 -14.57
C SER A 382 11.21 2.24 -14.05
N CYS A 383 12.54 2.12 -14.12
CA CYS A 383 13.26 0.88 -13.85
C CYS A 383 12.69 -0.36 -14.59
N SER A 384 12.12 -0.20 -15.79
CA SER A 384 11.54 -1.31 -16.56
C SER A 384 12.59 -2.26 -17.14
N GLU A 385 13.76 -1.72 -17.47
CA GLU A 385 14.81 -2.38 -18.23
C GLU A 385 16.19 -2.10 -17.61
N LEU A 386 17.07 -3.10 -17.65
CA LEU A 386 18.47 -2.95 -17.21
C LEU A 386 19.31 -2.26 -18.29
N LYS A 387 20.33 -1.51 -17.85
CA LYS A 387 21.34 -0.96 -18.76
C LYS A 387 22.10 -2.08 -19.49
N THR A 388 22.44 -1.84 -20.74
CA THR A 388 23.28 -2.76 -21.53
C THR A 388 24.64 -2.94 -20.85
N GLY A 389 25.00 -4.20 -20.54
CA GLY A 389 26.28 -4.56 -19.95
C GLY A 389 26.28 -4.77 -18.43
N ILE A 390 25.16 -4.56 -17.74
CA ILE A 390 25.01 -4.90 -16.32
C ILE A 390 25.23 -6.41 -16.10
N THR A 391 26.01 -6.75 -15.07
CA THR A 391 26.33 -8.13 -14.67
C THR A 391 25.66 -8.50 -13.34
N GLU A 392 25.71 -9.79 -12.97
CA GLU A 392 25.27 -10.25 -11.64
C GLU A 392 26.14 -9.69 -10.50
N ASP A 393 27.41 -9.37 -10.76
CA ASP A 393 28.30 -8.76 -9.76
C ASP A 393 27.95 -7.27 -9.51
N ASP A 394 27.56 -6.54 -10.55
CA ASP A 394 27.04 -5.15 -10.41
C ASP A 394 25.75 -5.14 -9.58
N ILE A 395 24.84 -6.07 -9.88
CA ILE A 395 23.60 -6.26 -9.13
C ILE A 395 23.91 -6.68 -7.68
N ALA A 396 24.95 -7.48 -7.45
CA ALA A 396 25.39 -7.86 -6.11
C ALA A 396 25.90 -6.67 -5.28
N GLN A 397 26.49 -5.63 -5.90
CA GLN A 397 26.90 -4.40 -5.20
C GLN A 397 25.73 -3.49 -4.79
N CYS A 398 24.53 -3.66 -5.34
CA CYS A 398 23.40 -2.78 -5.04
C CYS A 398 22.97 -2.87 -3.56
N GLU A 399 23.12 -1.79 -2.80
CA GLU A 399 22.82 -1.74 -1.36
C GLU A 399 21.32 -1.73 -1.02
N TYR A 400 20.43 -1.71 -2.04
CA TYR A 400 18.98 -1.69 -1.89
C TYR A 400 18.38 -3.06 -2.27
N PRO A 401 18.02 -3.93 -1.29
CA PRO A 401 17.46 -5.26 -1.55
C PRO A 401 16.27 -5.30 -2.51
N PHE A 402 15.40 -4.28 -2.51
CA PHE A 402 14.23 -4.23 -3.39
C PHE A 402 14.63 -4.09 -4.87
N PHE A 403 15.47 -3.11 -5.19
CA PHE A 403 15.95 -2.90 -6.55
C PHE A 403 16.92 -3.99 -7.01
N LYS A 404 17.76 -4.52 -6.09
CA LYS A 404 18.58 -5.72 -6.30
C LYS A 404 17.73 -6.93 -6.69
N ASN A 405 16.60 -7.17 -6.01
CA ASN A 405 15.67 -8.27 -6.33
C ASN A 405 15.07 -8.09 -7.74
N ILE A 406 14.52 -6.91 -8.05
CA ILE A 406 13.96 -6.59 -9.38
C ILE A 406 15.01 -6.83 -10.47
N ALA A 407 16.21 -6.24 -10.32
CA ALA A 407 17.30 -6.37 -11.27
C ALA A 407 17.75 -7.83 -11.46
N TYR A 408 17.83 -8.61 -10.38
CA TYR A 408 18.24 -10.02 -10.47
C TYR A 408 17.21 -10.88 -11.24
N TYR A 409 15.91 -10.66 -11.04
CA TYR A 409 14.90 -11.35 -11.87
C TYR A 409 14.91 -10.87 -13.32
N MET A 410 15.24 -9.60 -13.59
CA MET A 410 15.36 -9.06 -14.95
C MET A 410 16.55 -9.66 -15.70
N ILE A 411 17.76 -9.69 -15.11
CA ILE A 411 18.94 -10.27 -15.79
C ILE A 411 18.79 -11.78 -16.04
N LYS A 412 17.98 -12.47 -15.24
CA LYS A 412 17.62 -13.89 -15.45
C LYS A 412 16.49 -14.11 -16.45
N GLY A 413 15.86 -13.06 -16.98
CA GLY A 413 14.71 -13.17 -17.90
C GLY A 413 13.45 -13.75 -17.23
N LYS A 414 13.30 -13.55 -15.91
CA LYS A 414 12.27 -14.17 -15.05
C LYS A 414 11.39 -13.15 -14.33
N TYR A 415 11.62 -11.85 -14.55
CA TYR A 415 10.79 -10.81 -13.94
C TYR A 415 9.35 -10.85 -14.49
N PRO A 416 8.30 -10.90 -13.63
CA PRO A 416 6.91 -10.96 -14.08
C PRO A 416 6.43 -9.57 -14.52
N ALA A 417 6.82 -9.16 -15.73
CA ALA A 417 6.48 -7.86 -16.30
C ALA A 417 5.00 -7.69 -16.65
N GLU A 418 4.28 -8.79 -16.95
CA GLU A 418 2.84 -8.79 -17.27
C GLU A 418 2.03 -8.11 -16.16
N PHE A 419 1.24 -7.09 -16.52
CA PHE A 419 0.51 -6.15 -15.63
C PHE A 419 1.36 -5.29 -14.68
N ARG A 420 2.65 -5.59 -14.48
CA ARG A 420 3.55 -4.73 -13.69
C ARG A 420 4.10 -3.57 -14.48
N ILE A 421 4.58 -3.81 -15.69
CA ILE A 421 5.23 -2.83 -16.55
C ILE A 421 4.33 -2.61 -17.77
N SER A 422 3.84 -1.39 -17.95
CA SER A 422 2.98 -1.03 -19.09
C SER A 422 3.11 0.44 -19.46
N GLU A 423 2.67 0.79 -20.67
CA GLU A 423 2.63 2.17 -21.17
C GLU A 423 1.19 2.69 -21.19
N PHE A 424 0.92 3.67 -20.34
CA PHE A 424 -0.41 4.23 -20.15
C PHE A 424 -0.56 5.48 -21.01
N LYS A 425 -1.47 5.43 -21.99
CA LYS A 425 -1.80 6.59 -22.83
C LYS A 425 -2.73 7.55 -22.08
N ALA A 426 -2.75 8.80 -22.53
CA ALA A 426 -3.73 9.76 -22.04
C ALA A 426 -5.13 9.51 -22.61
N TYR A 427 -6.14 9.95 -21.87
CA TYR A 427 -7.51 10.13 -22.35
C TYR A 427 -7.97 11.55 -22.03
N PRO A 428 -8.89 12.16 -22.79
CA PRO A 428 -9.42 13.47 -22.43
C PRO A 428 -10.26 13.41 -21.16
N ASN A 429 -10.45 14.56 -20.50
CA ASN A 429 -11.48 14.65 -19.47
C ASN A 429 -12.86 14.44 -20.15
N PRO A 430 -13.64 13.41 -19.76
CA PRO A 430 -14.97 13.16 -20.31
C PRO A 430 -15.95 14.33 -20.16
N ASP A 431 -15.72 15.26 -19.22
CA ASP A 431 -16.49 16.50 -19.07
C ASP A 431 -16.53 17.33 -20.38
N ILE A 432 -15.46 17.28 -21.18
CA ILE A 432 -15.35 18.03 -22.44
C ILE A 432 -16.33 17.50 -23.50
N GLN A 433 -16.58 16.18 -23.49
CA GLN A 433 -17.62 15.60 -24.35
C GLN A 433 -19.01 15.78 -23.73
N SER A 434 -19.17 15.60 -22.42
CA SER A 434 -20.42 15.91 -21.68
C SER A 434 -21.00 17.28 -22.05
N GLU A 435 -20.22 18.37 -21.94
CA GLU A 435 -20.70 19.72 -22.28
C GLU A 435 -21.12 19.84 -23.76
N THR A 436 -20.32 19.28 -24.67
CA THR A 436 -20.49 19.44 -26.12
C THR A 436 -21.51 18.48 -26.74
N HIS A 437 -21.88 17.41 -26.02
CA HIS A 437 -22.83 16.36 -26.45
C HIS A 437 -24.14 16.42 -25.65
N LYS A 438 -24.14 17.09 -24.48
CA LYS A 438 -25.26 17.21 -23.52
C LYS A 438 -25.65 15.87 -22.86
N THR A 439 -24.64 15.06 -22.59
CA THR A 439 -24.70 13.77 -21.89
C THR A 439 -24.12 13.92 -20.49
N ASN A 440 -24.25 12.89 -19.66
CA ASN A 440 -23.33 12.70 -18.54
C ASN A 440 -21.88 12.49 -19.05
N PRO A 441 -20.85 12.81 -18.25
CA PRO A 441 -19.48 12.42 -18.58
C PRO A 441 -19.32 10.90 -18.52
N TYR A 442 -18.57 10.36 -19.48
CA TYR A 442 -18.13 8.97 -19.55
C TYR A 442 -16.99 8.66 -18.55
N SER A 443 -16.37 7.48 -18.62
CA SER A 443 -15.37 7.01 -17.65
C SER A 443 -14.14 7.92 -17.51
N GLN A 444 -13.49 7.84 -16.34
CA GLN A 444 -12.11 8.30 -16.11
C GLN A 444 -11.16 7.13 -15.80
N LEU A 445 -11.62 5.88 -15.95
CA LEU A 445 -10.94 4.65 -15.50
C LEU A 445 -10.37 3.80 -16.66
N ASP A 446 -10.31 4.36 -17.87
CA ASP A 446 -9.90 3.71 -19.12
C ASP A 446 -8.45 3.15 -19.16
N ASN A 447 -7.70 3.27 -18.06
CA ASN A 447 -6.36 2.76 -17.83
C ASN A 447 -6.34 1.84 -16.58
N PRO A 448 -6.96 0.65 -16.61
CA PRO A 448 -6.76 -0.36 -15.57
C PRO A 448 -5.30 -0.81 -15.56
N THR A 449 -4.75 -1.04 -14.38
CA THR A 449 -3.37 -1.56 -14.26
C THR A 449 -3.31 -3.09 -14.24
N GLY A 450 -4.40 -3.75 -13.83
CA GLY A 450 -4.36 -5.15 -13.42
C GLY A 450 -3.67 -5.37 -12.07
N ILE A 451 -3.38 -4.32 -11.31
CA ILE A 451 -2.85 -4.39 -9.93
C ILE A 451 -3.99 -4.16 -8.94
N SER A 452 -3.92 -4.90 -7.84
CA SER A 452 -4.82 -4.80 -6.70
C SER A 452 -4.05 -4.54 -5.42
N VAL A 453 -4.64 -3.76 -4.51
CA VAL A 453 -3.98 -3.31 -3.28
C VAL A 453 -4.87 -3.48 -2.04
N LYS A 454 -4.26 -3.38 -0.86
CA LYS A 454 -4.89 -3.43 0.46
C LYS A 454 -4.67 -2.14 1.25
N ALA A 455 -5.61 -1.85 2.15
CA ALA A 455 -5.43 -0.83 3.18
C ALA A 455 -4.19 -1.13 4.06
N GLY A 456 -3.37 -0.11 4.32
CA GLY A 456 -2.18 -0.15 5.16
C GLY A 456 -0.88 -0.59 4.49
N GLU A 457 -0.89 -1.05 3.23
CA GLU A 457 0.33 -1.51 2.55
C GLU A 457 1.05 -0.41 1.75
N ASN A 458 2.32 -0.65 1.41
CA ASN A 458 3.13 0.27 0.61
C ASN A 458 3.13 -0.16 -0.86
N LEU A 459 2.48 0.63 -1.73
CA LEU A 459 2.59 0.50 -3.17
C LEU A 459 3.82 1.28 -3.67
N ILE A 460 4.75 0.58 -4.32
CA ILE A 460 5.94 1.17 -4.94
C ILE A 460 5.69 1.27 -6.44
N VAL A 461 5.72 2.51 -6.95
CA VAL A 461 5.37 2.85 -8.33
C VAL A 461 6.50 3.64 -8.96
N LEU A 462 7.10 3.08 -10.00
CA LEU A 462 8.26 3.63 -10.68
C LEU A 462 7.79 4.20 -12.02
N VAL A 463 7.94 5.50 -12.21
CA VAL A 463 7.31 6.25 -13.32
C VAL A 463 8.39 6.80 -14.24
N GLY A 464 8.24 6.56 -15.54
CA GLY A 464 9.11 7.14 -16.58
C GLY A 464 8.94 8.66 -16.73
N ASP A 465 9.37 9.19 -17.87
CA ASP A 465 9.09 10.58 -18.24
C ASP A 465 7.57 10.79 -18.34
N THR A 466 7.02 11.80 -17.64
CA THR A 466 5.60 12.17 -17.71
C THR A 466 5.33 13.24 -18.77
N HIS A 467 6.35 13.68 -19.49
CA HIS A 467 6.29 14.72 -20.53
C HIS A 467 5.67 16.05 -20.06
N GLY A 468 5.74 16.33 -18.75
CA GLY A 468 5.16 17.52 -18.11
C GLY A 468 3.69 17.39 -17.71
N TYR A 469 3.05 16.23 -17.87
CA TYR A 469 1.67 15.99 -17.45
C TYR A 469 1.58 15.60 -15.96
N ASP A 470 0.54 16.09 -15.29
CA ASP A 470 0.14 15.69 -13.93
C ASP A 470 -0.45 14.26 -14.00
N ILE A 471 0.27 13.25 -13.48
CA ILE A 471 -0.17 11.83 -13.44
C ILE A 471 -0.61 11.45 -12.01
N GLY A 472 -1.70 10.69 -11.90
CA GLY A 472 -2.14 10.10 -10.63
C GLY A 472 -2.51 8.63 -10.73
N LEU A 473 -2.85 8.04 -9.59
CA LEU A 473 -3.54 6.76 -9.47
C LEU A 473 -4.88 6.95 -8.77
N ARG A 474 -5.86 6.12 -9.10
CA ARG A 474 -7.07 5.93 -8.29
C ARG A 474 -7.13 4.49 -7.85
N VAL A 475 -7.32 4.27 -6.56
CA VAL A 475 -7.72 2.97 -6.01
C VAL A 475 -9.23 3.01 -5.92
N GLN A 476 -9.94 2.01 -6.45
CA GLN A 476 -11.40 1.92 -6.32
C GLN A 476 -11.80 0.69 -5.50
N ASN A 477 -12.49 0.94 -4.38
CA ASN A 477 -13.00 -0.06 -3.48
C ASN A 477 -14.50 -0.36 -3.74
N LEU A 478 -14.79 -1.23 -4.70
CA LEU A 478 -16.16 -1.72 -4.90
C LEU A 478 -16.64 -2.67 -3.78
N ASP A 479 -15.77 -3.08 -2.83
CA ASP A 479 -16.12 -3.97 -1.71
C ASP A 479 -16.86 -3.21 -0.61
N ALA A 480 -18.01 -2.64 -0.98
CA ALA A 480 -18.80 -1.70 -0.21
C ALA A 480 -20.23 -2.25 0.02
N PRO A 481 -20.41 -3.31 0.83
CA PRO A 481 -21.74 -3.83 1.16
C PRO A 481 -22.62 -2.73 1.78
N GLU A 482 -23.93 -2.81 1.48
CA GLU A 482 -24.96 -1.80 1.82
C GLU A 482 -24.74 -0.40 1.19
N ASN A 483 -23.63 -0.22 0.50
CA ASN A 483 -23.17 1.04 -0.09
C ASN A 483 -22.97 0.88 -1.60
N ASP A 484 -22.35 1.90 -2.21
CA ASP A 484 -22.18 1.95 -3.66
C ASP A 484 -20.81 1.43 -4.11
N GLY A 485 -19.73 2.03 -3.59
CA GLY A 485 -18.34 1.66 -3.91
C GLY A 485 -17.70 2.48 -5.02
N PHE A 486 -18.47 3.21 -5.84
CA PHE A 486 -17.88 4.12 -6.82
C PHE A 486 -17.19 5.33 -6.16
N GLY A 487 -16.21 5.90 -6.86
CA GLY A 487 -15.32 6.93 -6.36
C GLY A 487 -13.93 6.35 -6.10
N GLY A 488 -13.54 6.29 -4.83
CA GLY A 488 -12.25 5.76 -4.39
C GLY A 488 -11.14 6.80 -4.27
N VAL A 489 -10.09 6.48 -3.52
CA VAL A 489 -9.01 7.40 -3.15
C VAL A 489 -8.02 7.61 -4.29
N THR A 490 -7.61 8.87 -4.50
CA THR A 490 -6.70 9.30 -5.57
C THR A 490 -5.35 9.73 -4.99
N TYR A 491 -4.26 9.28 -5.62
CA TYR A 491 -2.86 9.53 -5.23
C TYR A 491 -2.13 10.25 -6.38
N LEU A 492 -1.25 11.20 -6.07
CA LEU A 492 -0.53 11.99 -7.07
C LEU A 492 0.92 11.50 -7.24
N LEU A 493 1.28 11.06 -8.44
CA LEU A 493 2.62 10.53 -8.73
C LEU A 493 3.66 11.63 -9.00
N ASN A 494 4.93 11.25 -8.97
CA ASN A 494 6.11 11.92 -9.51
C ASN A 494 6.71 11.04 -10.60
N GLN A 495 7.46 11.62 -11.54
CA GLN A 495 8.49 10.88 -12.28
C GLN A 495 9.52 10.29 -11.30
N GLY A 496 9.95 9.05 -11.54
CA GLY A 496 10.84 8.30 -10.65
C GLY A 496 10.11 7.48 -9.60
N ILE A 497 10.74 7.33 -8.44
CA ILE A 497 10.32 6.42 -7.37
C ILE A 497 9.19 7.07 -6.56
N ASN A 498 8.04 6.39 -6.48
CA ASN A 498 6.94 6.75 -5.59
C ASN A 498 6.73 5.63 -4.57
N LYS A 499 6.57 6.00 -3.30
CA LYS A 499 6.15 5.09 -2.23
C LYS A 499 4.85 5.62 -1.62
N LEU A 500 3.75 4.92 -1.90
CA LEU A 500 2.41 5.31 -1.49
C LEU A 500 1.92 4.39 -0.37
N THR A 501 1.61 4.93 0.80
CA THR A 501 0.86 4.20 1.82
C THR A 501 -0.61 4.19 1.41
N ILE A 502 -1.15 3.01 1.11
CA ILE A 502 -2.51 2.85 0.62
C ILE A 502 -3.52 2.90 1.77
N SER A 503 -4.55 3.76 1.68
CA SER A 503 -5.56 3.93 2.73
C SER A 503 -6.72 2.93 2.66
N GLU A 504 -7.05 2.41 1.47
CA GLU A 504 -8.16 1.47 1.25
C GLU A 504 -7.77 0.36 0.27
N GLN A 505 -8.42 -0.81 0.38
CA GLN A 505 -8.22 -1.89 -0.60
C GLN A 505 -8.90 -1.56 -1.93
N GLY A 506 -8.44 -2.12 -3.05
CA GLY A 506 -9.13 -1.93 -4.34
C GLY A 506 -8.35 -2.37 -5.56
N LEU A 507 -8.91 -2.06 -6.73
CA LEU A 507 -8.23 -2.12 -8.03
C LEU A 507 -7.59 -0.77 -8.35
N VAL A 508 -6.42 -0.77 -9.00
CA VAL A 508 -5.64 0.44 -9.29
C VAL A 508 -5.79 0.86 -10.75
N TYR A 509 -6.05 2.14 -10.99
CA TYR A 509 -6.21 2.77 -12.31
C TYR A 509 -5.26 3.95 -12.47
N VAL A 510 -4.67 4.15 -13.66
CA VAL A 510 -3.78 5.30 -13.95
C VAL A 510 -4.59 6.50 -14.44
N MET A 511 -4.61 7.55 -13.64
CA MET A 511 -5.26 8.82 -13.94
C MET A 511 -4.31 9.68 -14.79
N TYR A 512 -4.39 9.56 -16.11
CA TYR A 512 -3.67 10.39 -17.09
C TYR A 512 -4.68 11.08 -18.01
N VAL A 513 -4.99 12.34 -17.70
CA VAL A 513 -6.17 13.05 -18.24
C VAL A 513 -5.78 14.35 -18.95
N THR A 514 -6.08 14.48 -20.25
CA THR A 514 -5.82 15.71 -21.03
C THR A 514 -6.95 16.73 -20.92
N LYS A 515 -6.58 18.00 -21.15
CA LYS A 515 -7.49 19.16 -21.10
C LYS A 515 -8.11 19.52 -22.45
N THR A 516 -7.75 18.79 -23.51
CA THR A 516 -8.34 18.83 -24.86
C THR A 516 -8.75 17.41 -25.27
N LEU A 517 -9.73 17.30 -26.19
CA LEU A 517 -10.24 16.02 -26.70
C LEU A 517 -9.17 15.15 -27.36
N ASP A 518 -8.30 15.80 -28.13
CA ASP A 518 -7.13 15.23 -28.76
C ASP A 518 -5.95 16.14 -28.38
N ASP A 519 -4.83 15.56 -27.94
CA ASP A 519 -3.61 16.27 -27.55
C ASP A 519 -2.39 15.55 -28.18
N PRO A 520 -1.72 16.15 -29.19
CA PRO A 520 -0.61 15.51 -29.88
C PRO A 520 0.70 15.48 -29.07
N ALA A 521 0.76 16.15 -27.91
CA ALA A 521 1.93 16.10 -27.02
C ALA A 521 1.78 15.04 -25.90
N ALA A 522 0.58 14.50 -25.69
CA ALA A 522 0.27 13.55 -24.62
C ALA A 522 0.69 12.10 -24.97
N ALA A 523 2.01 11.89 -25.10
CA ALA A 523 2.60 10.58 -25.36
C ALA A 523 2.40 9.60 -24.17
N PRO A 524 2.38 8.26 -24.39
CA PRO A 524 2.19 7.29 -23.32
C PRO A 524 3.31 7.31 -22.27
N VAL A 525 2.94 7.21 -20.99
CA VAL A 525 3.87 7.16 -19.87
C VAL A 525 4.11 5.71 -19.46
N LYS A 526 5.38 5.26 -19.50
CA LYS A 526 5.77 3.94 -18.98
C LYS A 526 5.74 3.94 -17.45
N ILE A 527 4.97 3.05 -16.85
CA ILE A 527 4.81 2.92 -15.39
C ILE A 527 5.03 1.45 -14.98
N HIS A 528 5.74 1.28 -13.87
CA HIS A 528 6.14 0.00 -13.31
C HIS A 528 5.67 -0.13 -11.85
N PHE A 529 4.68 -1.01 -11.64
CA PHE A 529 4.13 -1.39 -10.34
C PHE A 529 5.00 -2.47 -9.70
N ALA A 530 6.07 -2.01 -9.07
CA ALA A 530 7.16 -2.83 -8.54
C ALA A 530 6.80 -3.56 -7.23
N SER A 531 5.75 -3.11 -6.53
CA SER A 531 5.01 -3.90 -5.53
C SER A 531 3.50 -3.87 -5.83
N GLY A 532 2.69 -4.50 -4.97
CA GLY A 532 1.25 -4.60 -5.17
C GLY A 532 0.88 -5.83 -6.01
N LYS A 533 -0.27 -6.42 -5.70
CA LYS A 533 -0.59 -7.78 -6.13
C LYS A 533 -1.24 -7.79 -7.51
N VAL A 534 -0.65 -8.53 -8.46
CA VAL A 534 -1.25 -8.73 -9.78
C VAL A 534 -2.60 -9.46 -9.65
N ASN A 535 -3.63 -8.83 -10.20
CA ASN A 535 -4.95 -9.37 -10.48
C ASN A 535 -5.13 -9.70 -11.97
N GLY A 536 -4.49 -8.92 -12.84
CA GLY A 536 -4.77 -8.86 -14.27
C GLY A 536 -6.10 -8.18 -14.59
N TYR A 537 -6.33 -8.00 -15.89
CA TYR A 537 -7.60 -7.59 -16.49
C TYR A 537 -7.76 -8.29 -17.84
N PHE A 538 -8.96 -8.23 -18.44
CA PHE A 538 -9.17 -8.60 -19.83
C PHE A 538 -9.45 -7.35 -20.68
N ASP A 539 -8.98 -7.35 -21.93
CA ASP A 539 -9.24 -6.30 -22.90
C ASP A 539 -9.30 -6.94 -24.29
N SER A 540 -10.48 -6.90 -24.95
CA SER A 540 -10.65 -7.48 -26.29
C SER A 540 -9.92 -6.68 -27.38
N GLN A 541 -9.44 -5.48 -27.07
CA GLN A 541 -8.65 -4.64 -27.97
C GLN A 541 -7.14 -4.91 -27.86
N ASN A 542 -6.66 -5.64 -26.83
CA ASN A 542 -5.26 -6.04 -26.70
C ASN A 542 -5.00 -7.37 -27.43
N PRO A 543 -4.17 -7.41 -28.50
CA PRO A 543 -3.83 -8.65 -29.18
C PRO A 543 -3.18 -9.72 -28.30
N GLU A 544 -2.53 -9.33 -27.20
CA GLU A 544 -1.88 -10.24 -26.24
C GLU A 544 -2.86 -10.91 -25.27
N HIS A 545 -4.13 -10.49 -25.25
CA HIS A 545 -5.20 -11.10 -24.46
C HIS A 545 -6.07 -12.09 -25.26
N ASN A 546 -5.89 -12.17 -26.59
CA ASN A 546 -6.68 -13.03 -27.49
C ASN A 546 -6.73 -14.50 -27.00
N GLY A 547 -7.94 -14.99 -26.71
CA GLY A 547 -8.16 -16.36 -26.22
C GLY A 547 -7.72 -16.63 -24.79
N ARG A 548 -7.18 -15.64 -24.06
CA ARG A 548 -6.66 -15.78 -22.69
C ARG A 548 -7.66 -15.41 -21.59
N TRP A 549 -8.91 -15.06 -21.94
CA TRP A 549 -9.99 -14.78 -20.98
C TRP A 549 -10.01 -15.74 -19.78
N SER A 550 -10.08 -17.05 -20.04
CA SER A 550 -10.15 -18.09 -19.02
C SER A 550 -8.85 -18.27 -18.24
N GLU A 551 -7.71 -17.83 -18.76
CA GLU A 551 -6.43 -17.84 -18.04
C GLU A 551 -6.37 -16.66 -17.06
N LEU A 552 -6.60 -15.45 -17.56
CA LEU A 552 -6.54 -14.20 -16.82
C LEU A 552 -7.61 -14.14 -15.72
N LEU A 553 -8.85 -14.50 -16.03
CA LEU A 553 -9.94 -14.56 -15.06
C LEU A 553 -9.71 -15.62 -13.97
N ASN A 554 -8.95 -16.69 -14.23
CA ASN A 554 -8.60 -17.70 -13.21
C ASN A 554 -7.35 -17.30 -12.39
N LYS A 555 -6.42 -16.54 -12.97
CA LYS A 555 -5.31 -15.88 -12.25
C LYS A 555 -5.81 -14.80 -11.27
N ALA A 556 -6.92 -14.12 -11.58
CA ALA A 556 -7.48 -13.03 -10.77
C ALA A 556 -7.71 -13.42 -9.29
N THR A 557 -7.31 -12.54 -8.37
CA THR A 557 -7.34 -12.79 -6.92
C THR A 557 -8.06 -11.72 -6.09
N ASN A 558 -8.45 -10.59 -6.70
CA ASN A 558 -9.36 -9.62 -6.12
C ASN A 558 -10.81 -10.10 -6.26
N ARG A 559 -11.72 -9.53 -5.46
CA ARG A 559 -13.17 -9.74 -5.56
C ARG A 559 -13.73 -9.31 -6.92
N TYR A 560 -13.09 -8.33 -7.58
CA TYR A 560 -13.49 -7.77 -8.86
C TYR A 560 -12.43 -7.96 -9.96
N PHE A 561 -12.87 -7.88 -11.20
CA PHE A 561 -12.02 -8.03 -12.39
C PHE A 561 -12.50 -7.10 -13.51
N ASP A 562 -11.57 -6.35 -14.11
CA ASP A 562 -11.85 -5.44 -15.22
C ASP A 562 -11.97 -6.19 -16.55
N VAL A 563 -13.00 -5.84 -17.34
CA VAL A 563 -13.27 -6.38 -18.67
C VAL A 563 -13.48 -5.23 -19.64
N LEU A 564 -12.51 -5.00 -20.52
CA LEU A 564 -12.50 -3.87 -21.45
C LEU A 564 -12.87 -4.32 -22.87
N GLY A 565 -13.71 -3.51 -23.50
CA GLY A 565 -13.98 -3.54 -24.94
C GLY A 565 -13.44 -2.28 -25.61
N LYS A 566 -13.99 -1.97 -26.78
CA LYS A 566 -13.74 -0.75 -27.52
C LYS A 566 -14.49 0.47 -26.96
N TYR A 567 -15.69 0.27 -26.43
CA TYR A 567 -16.60 1.32 -25.97
C TYR A 567 -17.13 1.10 -24.54
N ALA A 568 -17.07 -0.12 -24.02
CA ALA A 568 -17.49 -0.48 -22.66
C ALA A 568 -16.32 -0.95 -21.78
N HIS A 569 -16.41 -0.70 -20.48
CA HIS A 569 -15.50 -1.21 -19.43
C HIS A 569 -16.37 -1.71 -18.27
N LEU A 570 -16.33 -3.01 -18.01
CA LEU A 570 -17.05 -3.65 -16.91
C LEU A 570 -16.11 -3.90 -15.74
N THR A 571 -16.57 -3.68 -14.51
CA THR A 571 -15.88 -4.12 -13.29
C THR A 571 -16.89 -4.80 -12.37
N PHE A 572 -17.04 -6.10 -12.58
CA PHE A 572 -17.99 -6.98 -11.90
C PHE A 572 -17.25 -7.99 -11.00
N GLU A 573 -17.98 -8.75 -10.18
CA GLU A 573 -17.34 -9.76 -9.33
C GLU A 573 -16.70 -10.87 -10.16
N THR A 574 -15.45 -11.19 -9.83
CA THR A 574 -14.67 -12.29 -10.42
C THR A 574 -15.40 -13.63 -10.29
N SER A 575 -16.20 -13.80 -9.23
CA SER A 575 -17.06 -14.97 -8.98
C SER A 575 -18.21 -15.10 -9.98
N ASP A 576 -18.88 -13.99 -10.32
CA ASP A 576 -20.00 -13.96 -11.27
C ASP A 576 -19.54 -14.17 -12.70
N LEU A 577 -18.42 -13.55 -13.09
CA LEU A 577 -17.83 -13.76 -14.41
C LEU A 577 -17.44 -15.24 -14.61
N ARG A 578 -16.81 -15.86 -13.60
CA ARG A 578 -16.49 -17.31 -13.62
C ARG A 578 -17.75 -18.18 -13.72
N THR A 579 -18.86 -17.77 -13.11
CA THR A 579 -20.09 -18.58 -12.99
C THR A 579 -21.04 -18.43 -14.18
N TYR A 580 -21.25 -17.21 -14.67
CA TYR A 580 -22.29 -16.85 -15.64
C TYR A 580 -21.77 -16.51 -17.03
N THR A 581 -20.54 -16.00 -17.13
CA THR A 581 -19.82 -15.81 -18.40
C THR A 581 -19.08 -17.08 -18.80
N GLY A 582 -18.48 -17.78 -17.83
CA GLY A 582 -17.71 -19.00 -18.08
C GLY A 582 -16.53 -18.73 -19.02
N SER A 583 -16.52 -19.36 -20.20
CA SER A 583 -15.48 -19.14 -21.22
C SER A 583 -15.85 -18.09 -22.28
N LYS A 584 -16.94 -17.35 -22.11
CA LYS A 584 -17.53 -16.46 -23.14
C LYS A 584 -17.17 -14.97 -22.94
N GLY A 585 -15.92 -14.67 -22.60
CA GLY A 585 -15.46 -13.30 -22.30
C GLY A 585 -15.68 -12.32 -23.45
N ASP A 586 -15.17 -12.68 -24.63
CA ASP A 586 -15.31 -11.90 -25.87
C ASP A 586 -16.80 -11.68 -26.20
N GLU A 587 -17.61 -12.74 -26.14
CA GLU A 587 -19.05 -12.69 -26.40
C GLU A 587 -19.81 -11.78 -25.41
N LEU A 588 -19.33 -11.65 -24.16
CA LEU A 588 -19.93 -10.73 -23.18
C LEU A 588 -19.58 -9.28 -23.51
N ILE A 589 -18.30 -8.98 -23.70
CA ILE A 589 -17.86 -7.59 -23.86
C ILE A 589 -18.30 -7.01 -25.21
N ASP A 590 -18.33 -7.82 -26.28
CA ASP A 590 -18.90 -7.45 -27.58
C ASP A 590 -20.38 -7.04 -27.49
N LEU A 591 -21.15 -7.64 -26.56
CA LEU A 591 -22.56 -7.28 -26.35
C LEU A 591 -22.68 -5.92 -25.66
N TYR A 592 -21.85 -5.63 -24.67
CA TYR A 592 -21.84 -4.31 -24.01
C TYR A 592 -21.32 -3.21 -24.94
N ASP A 593 -20.22 -3.46 -25.66
CA ASP A 593 -19.73 -2.59 -26.73
C ASP A 593 -20.84 -2.29 -27.75
N LYS A 594 -21.60 -3.31 -28.16
CA LYS A 594 -22.71 -3.14 -29.11
C LYS A 594 -23.85 -2.28 -28.54
N ILE A 595 -24.19 -2.41 -27.26
CA ILE A 595 -25.22 -1.57 -26.61
C ILE A 595 -24.74 -0.12 -26.59
N VAL A 596 -23.55 0.15 -26.04
CA VAL A 596 -22.96 1.51 -25.97
C VAL A 596 -22.83 2.12 -27.37
N TYR A 597 -22.38 1.34 -28.35
CA TYR A 597 -22.26 1.79 -29.73
C TYR A 597 -23.61 2.14 -30.36
N SER A 598 -24.66 1.36 -30.09
CA SER A 598 -26.00 1.58 -30.64
C SER A 598 -26.63 2.88 -30.12
N GLU A 599 -26.43 3.21 -28.84
CA GLU A 599 -26.85 4.51 -28.28
C GLU A 599 -26.04 5.67 -28.88
N GLN A 600 -24.73 5.52 -29.05
CA GLN A 600 -23.90 6.53 -29.74
C GLN A 600 -24.29 6.73 -31.23
N GLN A 601 -24.72 5.66 -31.91
CA GLN A 601 -25.30 5.75 -33.26
C GLN A 601 -26.67 6.45 -33.26
N LEU A 602 -27.52 6.20 -32.26
CA LEU A 602 -28.83 6.87 -32.10
C LEU A 602 -28.68 8.38 -31.84
N LEU A 603 -27.69 8.77 -31.04
CA LEU A 603 -27.24 10.17 -30.85
C LEU A 603 -26.59 10.77 -32.12
N GLY A 604 -26.33 9.94 -33.15
CA GLY A 604 -25.75 10.36 -34.42
C GLY A 604 -24.24 10.64 -34.39
N LEU A 605 -23.53 10.20 -33.34
CA LEU A 605 -22.14 10.56 -33.08
C LEU A 605 -21.17 10.03 -34.14
N GLU A 606 -21.39 8.80 -34.62
CA GLU A 606 -20.63 8.20 -35.73
C GLU A 606 -20.69 9.09 -36.99
N LYS A 607 -21.90 9.56 -37.35
CA LYS A 607 -22.15 10.37 -38.55
C LYS A 607 -21.45 11.73 -38.52
N TYR A 608 -21.22 12.30 -37.34
CA TYR A 608 -20.65 13.63 -37.16
C TYR A 608 -19.22 13.64 -36.62
N ASP A 609 -18.55 12.47 -36.60
CA ASP A 609 -17.20 12.27 -36.04
C ASP A 609 -17.06 12.75 -34.57
N LYS A 610 -18.04 12.32 -33.75
CA LYS A 610 -18.20 12.71 -32.35
C LYS A 610 -18.29 11.52 -31.39
N MET A 611 -17.72 10.37 -31.76
CA MET A 611 -17.65 9.20 -30.89
C MET A 611 -16.89 9.54 -29.60
N PHE A 612 -17.31 8.96 -28.47
CA PHE A 612 -16.62 9.16 -27.19
C PHE A 612 -15.20 8.57 -27.22
N ARG A 613 -14.24 9.31 -26.67
CA ARG A 613 -12.83 8.91 -26.53
C ARG A 613 -12.61 8.00 -25.31
N ASN A 614 -13.42 8.20 -24.27
CA ASN A 614 -13.52 7.38 -23.06
C ASN A 614 -14.57 6.26 -23.28
N ARG A 615 -14.43 5.16 -22.55
CA ARG A 615 -15.47 4.10 -22.48
C ARG A 615 -16.61 4.50 -21.55
N MET A 616 -17.77 3.86 -21.73
CA MET A 616 -18.78 3.79 -20.69
C MET A 616 -18.29 2.81 -19.60
N TYR A 617 -18.40 3.20 -18.33
CA TYR A 617 -18.02 2.36 -17.20
C TYR A 617 -19.26 1.73 -16.53
N LEU A 618 -19.19 0.44 -16.26
CA LEU A 618 -20.27 -0.37 -15.72
C LEU A 618 -19.77 -1.16 -14.51
N ASN A 619 -20.13 -0.75 -13.29
CA ASN A 619 -19.71 -1.45 -12.07
C ASN A 619 -20.85 -2.17 -11.35
N VAL A 620 -20.49 -3.16 -10.54
CA VAL A 620 -21.39 -3.76 -9.54
C VAL A 620 -21.49 -2.85 -8.31
N MET A 621 -22.67 -2.82 -7.66
CA MET A 621 -22.91 -2.18 -6.37
C MET A 621 -23.93 -2.96 -5.52
N TYR A 622 -24.16 -2.53 -4.28
CA TYR A 622 -24.91 -3.29 -3.27
C TYR A 622 -26.16 -2.59 -2.71
N LYS A 623 -26.52 -1.40 -3.23
CA LYS A 623 -27.51 -0.49 -2.60
C LYS A 623 -28.78 -0.25 -3.41
N SER A 624 -28.66 0.30 -4.62
CA SER A 624 -29.80 0.56 -5.52
C SER A 624 -30.17 -0.69 -6.32
N TYR A 625 -31.08 -0.62 -7.31
CA TYR A 625 -31.33 -1.74 -8.24
C TYR A 625 -30.44 -1.64 -9.49
N MET A 626 -30.61 -0.57 -10.26
CA MET A 626 -29.73 -0.10 -11.33
C MET A 626 -29.81 1.43 -11.31
N TYR A 627 -28.76 2.13 -11.74
CA TYR A 627 -28.82 3.58 -12.02
C TYR A 627 -27.67 4.04 -12.94
N ALA A 628 -27.81 5.25 -13.48
CA ALA A 628 -26.79 6.01 -14.21
C ALA A 628 -26.48 7.36 -13.56
N THR A 629 -25.23 7.83 -13.65
CA THR A 629 -24.84 9.18 -13.22
C THR A 629 -23.56 9.64 -13.94
N ALA A 630 -22.93 10.70 -13.46
CA ALA A 630 -21.60 11.11 -13.91
C ALA A 630 -20.56 9.96 -13.78
N TYR A 631 -19.81 9.75 -14.85
CA TYR A 631 -18.68 8.83 -14.99
C TYR A 631 -19.01 7.33 -15.01
N HIS A 632 -20.24 6.89 -14.73
CA HIS A 632 -20.58 5.46 -14.66
C HIS A 632 -22.09 5.14 -14.69
N THR A 633 -22.38 3.87 -14.99
CA THR A 633 -23.62 3.18 -14.62
C THR A 633 -23.33 2.07 -13.60
N ALA A 634 -24.28 1.79 -12.71
CA ALA A 634 -24.10 0.85 -11.61
C ALA A 634 -25.25 -0.16 -11.51
N TYR A 635 -24.92 -1.43 -11.26
CA TYR A 635 -25.86 -2.56 -11.30
C TYR A 635 -25.81 -3.37 -10.01
N ASN A 636 -26.98 -3.68 -9.43
CA ASN A 636 -27.01 -4.42 -8.16
C ASN A 636 -26.45 -5.83 -8.32
N ARG A 637 -25.68 -6.28 -7.33
CA ARG A 637 -25.14 -7.64 -7.19
C ARG A 637 -26.12 -8.77 -7.52
N THR A 638 -27.41 -8.59 -7.22
CA THR A 638 -28.48 -9.57 -7.49
C THR A 638 -28.82 -9.75 -8.97
N THR A 639 -28.37 -8.85 -9.86
CA THR A 639 -28.63 -8.87 -11.31
C THR A 639 -27.53 -9.55 -12.12
N MET A 640 -26.39 -9.87 -11.49
CA MET A 640 -25.19 -10.40 -12.16
C MET A 640 -25.44 -11.76 -12.83
N ASN A 641 -26.34 -12.57 -12.28
CA ASN A 641 -26.80 -13.84 -12.88
C ASN A 641 -27.59 -13.66 -14.20
N GLU A 642 -27.90 -12.42 -14.57
CA GLU A 642 -28.53 -12.04 -15.83
C GLU A 642 -27.53 -11.32 -16.71
N ILE A 643 -26.92 -10.24 -16.20
CA ILE A 643 -26.13 -9.31 -17.02
C ILE A 643 -24.69 -9.76 -17.26
N CYS A 644 -24.16 -10.73 -16.50
CA CYS A 644 -22.90 -11.42 -16.84
C CYS A 644 -23.10 -12.62 -17.80
N SER A 645 -24.33 -12.93 -18.22
CA SER A 645 -24.61 -14.09 -19.08
C SER A 645 -24.92 -13.67 -20.53
N PRO A 646 -24.03 -13.92 -21.51
CA PRO A 646 -24.25 -13.50 -22.90
C PRO A 646 -25.55 -14.04 -23.52
N GLU A 647 -25.98 -15.23 -23.10
CA GLU A 647 -27.22 -15.87 -23.57
C GLU A 647 -28.47 -15.13 -23.09
N LYS A 648 -28.49 -14.68 -21.83
CA LYS A 648 -29.58 -13.85 -21.30
C LYS A 648 -29.50 -12.41 -21.80
N LEU A 649 -28.30 -11.84 -21.86
CA LEU A 649 -28.07 -10.47 -22.32
C LEU A 649 -28.52 -10.27 -23.77
N LYS A 650 -28.48 -11.31 -24.61
CA LYS A 650 -29.09 -11.34 -25.96
C LYS A 650 -30.63 -11.35 -26.00
N THR A 651 -31.32 -11.35 -24.85
CA THR A 651 -32.79 -11.48 -24.75
C THR A 651 -33.42 -10.31 -23.97
N SER A 652 -34.04 -10.52 -22.81
CA SER A 652 -34.64 -9.46 -21.98
C SER A 652 -33.64 -8.74 -21.08
N ALA A 653 -32.51 -9.37 -20.74
CA ALA A 653 -31.58 -8.84 -19.74
C ALA A 653 -30.76 -7.63 -20.23
N CYS A 654 -30.72 -7.34 -21.54
CA CYS A 654 -30.11 -6.09 -22.05
C CYS A 654 -30.91 -4.84 -21.70
N TRP A 655 -32.21 -4.94 -21.36
CA TRP A 655 -33.03 -3.77 -21.07
C TRP A 655 -32.45 -2.92 -19.93
N GLY A 656 -31.98 -3.57 -18.85
CA GLY A 656 -31.34 -2.88 -17.72
C GLY A 656 -30.11 -2.09 -18.15
N PRO A 657 -29.05 -2.75 -18.65
CA PRO A 657 -27.86 -2.07 -19.17
C PRO A 657 -28.15 -0.98 -20.19
N ALA A 658 -29.00 -1.23 -21.20
CA ALA A 658 -29.35 -0.24 -22.22
C ALA A 658 -30.12 0.95 -21.64
N HIS A 659 -31.02 0.74 -20.67
CA HIS A 659 -31.77 1.81 -20.03
C HIS A 659 -30.86 2.77 -19.25
N GLU A 660 -29.90 2.24 -18.49
CA GLU A 660 -28.94 3.08 -17.75
C GLU A 660 -27.94 3.75 -18.70
N ILE A 661 -27.44 3.07 -19.73
CA ILE A 661 -26.56 3.69 -20.73
C ILE A 661 -27.28 4.81 -21.48
N GLY A 662 -28.58 4.65 -21.77
CA GLY A 662 -29.45 5.69 -22.34
C GLY A 662 -29.81 6.83 -21.37
N HIS A 663 -29.42 6.76 -20.10
CA HIS A 663 -29.46 7.87 -19.15
C HIS A 663 -28.14 8.67 -19.09
N CYS A 664 -27.08 8.23 -19.79
CA CYS A 664 -25.80 8.93 -19.88
C CYS A 664 -25.68 9.84 -21.10
#